data_AF-U2DE78-F1
#
_entry.id   AF-U2DE78-F1
#
_cell.length_a   1.000
_cell.length_b   1.000
_cell.length_c   1.000
_cell.angle_alpha   90.00
_cell.angle_beta   90.00
_cell.angle_gamma   90.00
#
_symmetry.space_group_name_H-M   'P 1'
#
loop_
_entity.id
_entity.type
_entity.pdbx_description
1 polymer ?
#
loop_
_entity_poly.entity_id
_entity_poly.type
_entity_poly.pdbx_seq_one_letter_code
_entity_poly.pdbx_strand_id
1 'polypeptide(L)'
;MENSVFSYLDKNYRYLNNYIRDIDDALFTTPHSAIIKGRTFVERLTQEIAKLEGYGLLISITQAERLKRLEEDGVLEGEIDSLFHNVRILGNKAAHADVEGELEAALYIHKNVYKITCWFVQTYIDYKFVPLPYKSPMPLGHKVTDINSDALAELLKKMESLITKSELGGKNSEQAFDELKINKMKKEEDVFEDLIIEDILDNIVNKKCLIQELARLKESSKEAVEGLGEFTPFKRYMHIERDAQQELEDIIVNANKSDKAQLILVCGSVGDGKSHIISYFNNKYPYIKENFILHNDATESLEPNKTSMDTLNDILDNFSDENIKSSNQKLILAINLGTLNNFIDSQYGKRFMLLKKYVYDKKILETSIEDSKFNENSYFQFVNFSDYHIFTLKDGRINSNYIKSLITKITDTSELNIFYNSYKKNCSNCDCSHICPIKANYELLSNKDVQESIIDLLVQCIIKNKIIISTRALINFMYDLIVPRAYIDVNSPIFKSDIKKLNNYGFIRSLMPNMLFNHKELSFIFEALNELDPLNIRNEKVDDFIIKFNNSNEVISYFNQFIDYPKGYLDKLNDIDLGDTDDKKIRYELLKLFIRSYYLCGKENLFSLKDEVYEKYIEALYFWNRGDKPKLKPIYDDVKNGILKWNGEANKEQINIFIGKNQGKYKVSEDIDLKVDTSNLPKDEDAELKKFISTLKLRYKNDKVGKSYEIDVDFSLYKLLIQVNRGYRPNKKDKNHFIKFIEFIDSLEETGSQNNKLIFTEKNRDINKKYKLEYDNEFEFYKFVEM
;
A
#
# COMPACT_ATOMS: atom_id res chain seq x y z
N MET A 1 -28.13 -16.29 -32.01
CA MET A 1 -27.60 -14.92 -31.87
C MET A 1 -28.31 -14.06 -32.92
N GLU A 2 -29.52 -13.60 -32.58
CA GLU A 2 -30.26 -12.62 -33.39
C GLU A 2 -29.66 -11.22 -33.18
N ASN A 3 -29.78 -10.32 -34.16
CA ASN A 3 -29.22 -8.96 -34.18
C ASN A 3 -29.57 -8.12 -32.92
N SER A 4 -28.81 -8.26 -31.83
CA SER A 4 -28.90 -7.39 -30.66
C SER A 4 -28.15 -6.09 -30.93
N VAL A 5 -28.67 -4.96 -30.46
CA VAL A 5 -28.06 -3.60 -30.52
C VAL A 5 -26.57 -3.61 -30.15
N PHE A 6 -26.17 -4.52 -29.27
CA PHE A 6 -24.81 -4.72 -28.78
C PHE A 6 -23.79 -5.12 -29.86
N SER A 7 -24.21 -5.70 -30.98
CA SER A 7 -23.30 -6.02 -32.10
C SER A 7 -22.76 -4.78 -32.81
N TYR A 8 -23.45 -3.63 -32.70
CA TYR A 8 -22.98 -2.35 -33.25
C TYR A 8 -21.79 -1.78 -32.48
N LEU A 9 -21.57 -2.23 -31.24
CA LEU A 9 -20.40 -1.84 -30.42
C LEU A 9 -19.14 -2.67 -30.75
N ASP A 10 -19.25 -3.83 -31.41
CA ASP A 10 -18.14 -4.78 -31.57
C ASP A 10 -16.95 -4.28 -32.43
N LYS A 11 -17.15 -3.26 -33.28
CA LYS A 11 -16.08 -2.71 -34.13
C LYS A 11 -15.18 -1.73 -33.38
N ASN A 12 -15.73 -0.57 -33.01
CA ASN A 12 -14.93 0.53 -32.44
C ASN A 12 -15.04 0.61 -30.91
N TYR A 13 -15.99 -0.10 -30.30
CA TYR A 13 -16.32 0.01 -28.87
C TYR A 13 -16.40 -1.36 -28.19
N ARG A 14 -15.58 -2.32 -28.64
CA ARG A 14 -15.61 -3.71 -28.15
C ARG A 14 -15.49 -3.83 -26.63
N TYR A 15 -14.75 -2.92 -25.99
CA TYR A 15 -14.62 -2.90 -24.54
C TYR A 15 -15.93 -2.47 -23.82
N LEU A 16 -16.75 -1.59 -24.42
CA LEU A 16 -18.09 -1.26 -23.90
C LEU A 16 -19.03 -2.46 -24.02
N ASN A 17 -18.91 -3.23 -25.11
CA ASN A 17 -19.70 -4.45 -25.29
C ASN A 17 -19.36 -5.54 -24.25
N ASN A 18 -18.10 -5.63 -23.84
CA ASN A 18 -17.69 -6.58 -22.79
C ASN A 18 -18.43 -6.31 -21.47
N TYR A 19 -18.59 -5.04 -21.09
CA TYR A 19 -19.35 -4.68 -19.89
C TYR A 19 -20.83 -5.10 -19.98
N ILE A 20 -21.43 -5.05 -21.16
CA ILE A 20 -22.82 -5.49 -21.36
C ILE A 20 -22.95 -7.01 -21.18
N ARG A 21 -22.03 -7.79 -21.76
CA ARG A 21 -21.97 -9.25 -21.54
C ARG A 21 -21.75 -9.59 -20.07
N ASP A 22 -20.87 -8.85 -19.42
CA ASP A 22 -20.58 -8.99 -18.00
C ASP A 22 -21.79 -8.64 -17.11
N ILE A 23 -22.68 -7.75 -17.55
CA ILE A 23 -23.96 -7.43 -16.90
C ILE A 23 -24.94 -8.58 -17.10
N ASP A 24 -25.08 -9.09 -18.33
CA ASP A 24 -25.99 -10.19 -18.68
C ASP A 24 -25.65 -11.48 -17.90
N ASP A 25 -24.37 -11.85 -17.83
CA ASP A 25 -23.89 -13.03 -17.11
C ASP A 25 -24.09 -12.90 -15.59
N ALA A 26 -24.01 -11.67 -15.07
CA ALA A 26 -24.16 -11.37 -13.64
C ALA A 26 -25.62 -11.20 -13.22
N LEU A 27 -26.55 -10.97 -14.15
CA LEU A 27 -27.88 -10.45 -13.84
C LEU A 27 -28.73 -11.36 -12.94
N PHE A 28 -28.64 -12.69 -13.13
CA PHE A 28 -29.35 -13.69 -12.32
C PHE A 28 -28.46 -14.47 -11.35
N THR A 29 -27.14 -14.31 -11.45
CA THR A 29 -26.15 -15.01 -10.62
C THR A 29 -25.65 -14.13 -9.48
N THR A 30 -25.37 -12.87 -9.78
CA THR A 30 -24.87 -11.85 -8.84
C THR A 30 -25.47 -10.48 -9.18
N PRO A 31 -26.77 -10.24 -8.86
CA PRO A 31 -27.47 -8.99 -9.21
C PRO A 31 -26.72 -7.72 -8.78
N HIS A 32 -26.08 -7.76 -7.61
CA HIS A 32 -25.21 -6.70 -7.12
C HIS A 32 -24.04 -6.36 -8.07
N SER A 33 -23.38 -7.39 -8.64
CA SER A 33 -22.30 -7.18 -9.62
C SER A 33 -22.81 -6.56 -10.92
N ALA A 34 -24.01 -6.95 -11.37
CA ALA A 34 -24.64 -6.37 -12.56
C ALA A 34 -24.91 -4.86 -12.37
N ILE A 35 -25.29 -4.43 -11.16
CA ILE A 35 -25.48 -3.02 -10.81
C ILE A 35 -24.17 -2.22 -10.91
N ILE A 36 -23.09 -2.71 -10.30
CA ILE A 36 -21.77 -2.04 -10.32
C ILE A 36 -21.21 -1.97 -11.74
N LYS A 37 -21.35 -3.04 -12.52
CA LYS A 37 -20.93 -3.10 -13.91
C LYS A 37 -21.74 -2.15 -14.80
N GLY A 38 -23.04 -2.04 -14.56
CA GLY A 38 -23.92 -1.05 -15.21
C GLY A 38 -23.46 0.39 -14.97
N ARG A 39 -23.07 0.73 -13.73
CA ARG A 39 -22.46 2.04 -13.41
C ARG A 39 -21.17 2.27 -14.18
N THR A 40 -20.28 1.28 -14.19
CA THR A 40 -18.98 1.37 -14.87
C THR A 40 -19.16 1.54 -16.38
N PHE A 41 -20.09 0.80 -16.99
CA PHE A 41 -20.46 0.95 -18.39
C PHE A 41 -20.86 2.39 -18.72
N VAL A 42 -21.78 2.95 -17.91
CA VAL A 42 -22.28 4.32 -18.11
C VAL A 42 -21.17 5.35 -17.94
N GLU A 43 -20.27 5.17 -16.98
CA GLU A 43 -19.13 6.07 -16.78
C GLU A 43 -18.11 6.02 -17.92
N ARG A 44 -17.85 4.84 -18.49
CA ARG A 44 -17.00 4.72 -19.69
C ARG A 44 -17.67 5.31 -20.91
N LEU A 45 -18.98 5.11 -21.06
CA LEU A 45 -19.73 5.65 -22.19
C LEU A 45 -19.76 7.19 -22.18
N THR A 46 -19.93 7.83 -21.03
CA THR A 46 -19.87 9.31 -20.94
C THR A 46 -18.48 9.86 -21.23
N GLN A 47 -17.40 9.12 -20.89
CA GLN A 47 -16.03 9.50 -21.28
C GLN A 47 -15.86 9.45 -22.81
N GLU A 48 -16.47 8.49 -23.49
CA GLU A 48 -16.43 8.42 -24.95
C GLU A 48 -17.27 9.50 -25.61
N ILE A 49 -18.47 9.79 -25.09
CA ILE A 49 -19.30 10.89 -25.57
C ILE A 49 -18.51 12.21 -25.47
N ALA A 50 -17.88 12.46 -24.32
CA ALA A 50 -17.03 13.64 -24.14
C ALA A 50 -15.85 13.70 -25.14
N LYS A 51 -15.28 12.56 -25.54
CA LYS A 51 -14.24 12.51 -26.59
C LYS A 51 -14.81 12.82 -27.97
N LEU A 52 -15.96 12.25 -28.32
CA LEU A 52 -16.61 12.42 -29.63
C LEU A 52 -17.06 13.88 -29.84
N GLU A 53 -17.51 14.54 -28.78
CA GLU A 53 -17.93 15.94 -28.79
C GLU A 53 -16.77 16.94 -28.62
N GLY A 54 -15.52 16.47 -28.50
CA GLY A 54 -14.34 17.32 -28.40
C GLY A 54 -14.04 17.89 -27.00
N TYR A 55 -14.77 17.46 -25.98
CA TYR A 55 -14.61 17.87 -24.58
C TYR A 55 -13.57 17.03 -23.81
N GLY A 56 -12.33 16.97 -24.30
CA GLY A 56 -11.27 16.12 -23.72
C GLY A 56 -10.95 16.38 -22.24
N LEU A 57 -11.20 17.59 -21.73
CA LEU A 57 -11.00 17.94 -20.31
C LEU A 57 -12.04 17.31 -19.37
N LEU A 58 -13.18 16.85 -19.89
CA LEU A 58 -14.24 16.23 -19.09
C LEU A 58 -13.95 14.75 -18.76
N ILE A 59 -12.91 14.16 -19.31
CA ILE A 59 -12.53 12.76 -19.04
C ILE A 59 -11.99 12.60 -17.62
N SER A 60 -11.29 13.62 -17.09
CA SER A 60 -10.61 13.60 -15.79
C SER A 60 -11.45 14.10 -14.62
N ILE A 61 -12.67 14.60 -14.86
CA ILE A 61 -13.58 15.06 -13.81
C ILE A 61 -14.53 13.93 -13.37
N THR A 62 -15.20 14.13 -12.23
CA THR A 62 -16.14 13.15 -11.68
C THR A 62 -17.33 12.89 -12.61
N GLN A 63 -17.92 11.69 -12.54
CA GLN A 63 -19.09 11.32 -13.35
C GLN A 63 -20.28 12.28 -13.17
N ALA A 64 -20.48 12.79 -11.95
CA ALA A 64 -21.57 13.73 -11.66
C ALA A 64 -21.36 15.08 -12.37
N GLU A 65 -20.13 15.60 -12.32
CA GLU A 65 -19.78 16.87 -12.95
C GLU A 65 -19.72 16.75 -14.47
N ARG A 66 -19.34 15.58 -15.00
CA ARG A 66 -19.37 15.28 -16.43
C ARG A 66 -20.78 15.30 -16.98
N LEU A 67 -21.74 14.64 -16.31
CA LEU A 67 -23.14 14.64 -16.74
C LEU A 67 -23.73 16.05 -16.73
N LYS A 68 -23.50 16.80 -15.65
CA LYS A 68 -23.97 18.19 -15.54
C LYS A 68 -23.47 19.08 -16.68
N ARG A 69 -22.19 18.99 -17.05
CA ARG A 69 -21.65 19.79 -18.15
C ARG A 69 -22.16 19.33 -19.52
N LEU A 70 -22.32 18.03 -19.73
CA LEU A 70 -22.92 17.50 -20.97
C LEU A 70 -24.40 17.90 -21.13
N GLU A 71 -25.12 18.09 -20.02
CA GLU A 71 -26.47 18.66 -20.01
C GLU A 71 -26.45 20.17 -20.32
N GLU A 72 -25.58 20.94 -19.65
CA GLU A 72 -25.42 22.39 -19.88
C GLU A 72 -25.03 22.72 -21.33
N ASP A 73 -24.23 21.86 -21.97
CA ASP A 73 -23.78 21.99 -23.36
C ASP A 73 -24.79 21.43 -24.38
N GLY A 74 -25.95 20.91 -23.95
CA GLY A 74 -27.03 20.39 -24.81
C GLY A 74 -26.71 19.05 -25.49
N VAL A 75 -25.71 18.31 -25.01
CA VAL A 75 -25.35 16.98 -25.55
C VAL A 75 -26.29 15.89 -25.02
N LEU A 76 -26.68 15.99 -23.75
CA LEU A 76 -27.65 15.11 -23.10
C LEU A 76 -28.92 15.91 -22.80
N GLU A 77 -30.03 15.59 -23.47
CA GLU A 77 -31.30 16.27 -23.29
C GLU A 77 -32.42 15.31 -22.82
N GLY A 78 -33.26 15.80 -21.90
CA GLY A 78 -34.55 15.19 -21.56
C GLY A 78 -34.48 13.78 -20.94
N GLU A 79 -35.14 12.81 -21.56
CA GLU A 79 -35.26 11.44 -21.02
C GLU A 79 -33.89 10.75 -20.92
N ILE A 80 -32.95 11.04 -21.83
CA ILE A 80 -31.65 10.35 -21.86
C ILE A 80 -30.80 10.72 -20.65
N ASP A 81 -30.71 12.01 -20.30
CA ASP A 81 -29.97 12.45 -19.12
C ASP A 81 -30.48 11.77 -17.84
N SER A 82 -31.81 11.70 -17.68
CA SER A 82 -32.43 11.03 -16.54
C SER A 82 -32.02 9.55 -16.41
N LEU A 83 -31.81 8.84 -17.53
CA LEU A 83 -31.35 7.45 -17.53
C LEU A 83 -29.90 7.33 -17.04
N PHE A 84 -29.02 8.26 -17.45
CA PHE A 84 -27.64 8.33 -16.97
C PHE A 84 -27.57 8.59 -15.46
N HIS A 85 -28.39 9.52 -14.96
CA HIS A 85 -28.49 9.83 -13.54
C HIS A 85 -29.06 8.66 -12.72
N ASN A 86 -30.09 7.97 -13.22
CA ASN A 86 -30.68 6.82 -12.54
C ASN A 86 -29.70 5.67 -12.35
N VAL A 87 -28.89 5.34 -13.36
CA VAL A 87 -27.85 4.30 -13.25
C VAL A 87 -26.74 4.74 -12.29
N ARG A 88 -26.35 6.02 -12.30
CA ARG A 88 -25.36 6.59 -11.37
C ARG A 88 -25.83 6.49 -9.91
N ILE A 89 -27.06 6.91 -9.61
CA ILE A 89 -27.59 6.94 -8.24
C ILE A 89 -27.72 5.53 -7.67
N LEU A 90 -28.33 4.61 -8.42
CA LEU A 90 -28.50 3.22 -7.97
C LEU A 90 -27.16 2.48 -7.87
N GLY A 91 -26.25 2.71 -8.80
CA GLY A 91 -24.90 2.15 -8.76
C GLY A 91 -24.02 2.71 -7.63
N ASN A 92 -24.24 3.96 -7.22
CA ASN A 92 -23.58 4.54 -6.04
C ASN A 92 -24.18 3.96 -4.77
N LYS A 93 -25.51 3.87 -4.67
CA LYS A 93 -26.18 3.29 -3.50
C LYS A 93 -25.70 1.85 -3.25
N ALA A 94 -25.65 1.03 -4.29
CA ALA A 94 -25.15 -0.35 -4.20
C ALA A 94 -23.65 -0.45 -3.87
N ALA A 95 -22.84 0.54 -4.23
CA ALA A 95 -21.40 0.51 -3.93
C ALA A 95 -21.09 0.80 -2.44
N HIS A 96 -22.01 1.42 -1.69
CA HIS A 96 -21.77 1.89 -0.32
C HIS A 96 -22.75 1.33 0.72
N ALA A 97 -23.87 0.72 0.29
CA ALA A 97 -24.87 0.11 1.15
C ALA A 97 -25.60 -1.05 0.43
N ASP A 98 -26.16 -2.00 1.19
CA ASP A 98 -27.01 -3.06 0.64
C ASP A 98 -28.32 -2.47 0.10
N VAL A 99 -28.71 -2.88 -1.10
CA VAL A 99 -29.95 -2.41 -1.74
C VAL A 99 -31.04 -3.45 -1.54
N GLU A 100 -32.07 -3.13 -0.77
CA GLU A 100 -33.29 -3.94 -0.69
C GLU A 100 -33.87 -4.14 -2.12
N GLY A 101 -34.08 -5.40 -2.52
CA GLY A 101 -34.57 -5.74 -3.87
C GLY A 101 -33.50 -5.70 -4.97
N GLU A 102 -32.28 -6.19 -4.71
CA GLU A 102 -31.14 -6.14 -5.67
C GLU A 102 -31.45 -6.67 -7.08
N LEU A 103 -32.26 -7.72 -7.21
CA LEU A 103 -32.64 -8.26 -8.51
C LEU A 103 -33.50 -7.27 -9.31
N GLU A 104 -34.41 -6.56 -8.65
CA GLU A 104 -35.26 -5.54 -9.27
C GLU A 104 -34.44 -4.33 -9.70
N ALA A 105 -33.49 -3.91 -8.86
CA ALA A 105 -32.54 -2.84 -9.17
C ALA A 105 -31.61 -3.22 -10.33
N ALA A 106 -31.11 -4.47 -10.38
CA ALA A 106 -30.29 -4.98 -11.48
C ALA A 106 -31.07 -5.04 -12.81
N LEU A 107 -32.31 -5.52 -12.79
CA LEU A 107 -33.20 -5.53 -13.95
C LEU A 107 -33.52 -4.12 -14.44
N TYR A 108 -33.70 -3.17 -13.52
CA TYR A 108 -33.93 -1.77 -13.82
C TYR A 108 -32.70 -1.10 -14.45
N ILE A 109 -31.49 -1.35 -13.93
CA ILE A 109 -30.24 -0.87 -14.52
C ILE A 109 -30.02 -1.47 -15.90
N HIS A 110 -30.23 -2.78 -16.08
CA HIS A 110 -30.08 -3.43 -17.38
C HIS A 110 -31.02 -2.81 -18.44
N LYS A 111 -32.27 -2.50 -18.07
CA LYS A 111 -33.21 -1.77 -18.93
C LYS A 111 -32.71 -0.36 -19.31
N ASN A 112 -32.16 0.37 -18.36
CA ASN A 112 -31.62 1.71 -18.60
C ASN A 112 -30.37 1.67 -19.49
N VAL A 113 -29.46 0.72 -19.24
CA VAL A 113 -28.26 0.48 -20.06
C VAL A 113 -28.65 0.14 -21.51
N TYR A 114 -29.67 -0.68 -21.72
CA TYR A 114 -30.18 -0.98 -23.06
C TYR A 114 -30.68 0.29 -23.77
N LYS A 115 -31.51 1.10 -23.11
CA LYS A 115 -32.03 2.36 -23.67
C LYS A 115 -30.91 3.36 -24.01
N ILE A 116 -29.96 3.53 -23.11
CA ILE A 116 -28.79 4.40 -23.30
C ILE A 116 -27.96 3.92 -24.51
N THR A 117 -27.76 2.61 -24.64
CA THR A 117 -27.01 2.02 -25.75
C THR A 117 -27.72 2.22 -27.09
N CYS A 118 -29.04 2.04 -27.13
CA CYS A 118 -29.86 2.32 -28.32
C CYS A 118 -29.70 3.77 -28.79
N TRP A 119 -29.79 4.72 -27.86
CA TRP A 119 -29.60 6.14 -28.16
C TRP A 119 -28.18 6.41 -28.68
N PHE A 120 -27.15 5.88 -28.01
CA PHE A 120 -25.76 6.09 -28.43
C PHE A 120 -25.49 5.55 -29.84
N VAL A 121 -26.00 4.36 -30.16
CA VAL A 121 -25.88 3.78 -31.50
C VAL A 121 -26.58 4.66 -32.53
N GLN A 122 -27.79 5.13 -32.24
CA GLN A 122 -28.56 5.98 -33.14
C GLN A 122 -27.90 7.35 -33.39
N THR A 123 -27.27 7.93 -32.37
CA THR A 123 -26.67 9.27 -32.44
C THR A 123 -25.26 9.25 -33.03
N TYR A 124 -24.41 8.28 -32.65
CA TYR A 124 -22.97 8.31 -32.94
C TYR A 124 -22.45 7.22 -33.88
N ILE A 125 -23.22 6.15 -34.12
CA ILE A 125 -22.74 4.99 -34.90
C ILE A 125 -23.50 4.83 -36.21
N ASP A 126 -24.83 4.72 -36.15
CA ASP A 126 -25.70 4.51 -37.30
C ASP A 126 -27.05 5.22 -37.13
N TYR A 127 -27.20 6.36 -37.81
CA TYR A 127 -28.42 7.17 -37.79
C TYR A 127 -29.65 6.49 -38.39
N LYS A 128 -29.47 5.38 -39.12
CA LYS A 128 -30.57 4.56 -39.67
C LYS A 128 -30.99 3.44 -38.74
N PHE A 129 -30.31 3.28 -37.60
CA PHE A 129 -30.64 2.27 -36.62
C PHE A 129 -32.03 2.55 -36.01
N VAL A 130 -32.88 1.51 -35.98
CA VAL A 130 -34.22 1.56 -35.36
C VAL A 130 -34.19 0.64 -34.12
N PRO A 131 -34.42 1.18 -32.91
CA PRO A 131 -34.34 0.39 -31.69
C PRO A 131 -35.48 -0.64 -31.60
N LEU A 132 -35.13 -1.90 -31.33
CA LEU A 132 -36.11 -2.92 -30.99
C LEU A 132 -36.63 -2.72 -29.55
N PRO A 133 -37.89 -3.08 -29.25
CA PRO A 133 -38.41 -3.01 -27.89
C PRO A 133 -37.61 -3.91 -26.95
N TYR A 134 -37.28 -3.39 -25.76
CA TYR A 134 -36.53 -4.11 -24.73
C TYR A 134 -37.24 -5.41 -24.35
N LYS A 135 -36.51 -6.53 -24.34
CA LYS A 135 -36.98 -7.82 -23.84
C LYS A 135 -36.29 -8.10 -22.51
N SER A 136 -37.08 -8.35 -21.46
CA SER A 136 -36.53 -8.75 -20.16
C SER A 136 -35.79 -10.09 -20.30
N PRO A 137 -34.59 -10.22 -19.72
CA PRO A 137 -33.84 -11.48 -19.78
C PRO A 137 -34.54 -12.58 -18.95
N MET A 138 -34.31 -13.86 -19.28
CA MET A 138 -34.87 -15.03 -18.57
C MET A 138 -33.74 -15.95 -18.06
N PRO A 139 -33.87 -16.60 -16.89
CA PRO A 139 -32.86 -17.51 -16.37
C PRO A 139 -32.80 -18.82 -17.18
N LEU A 140 -31.60 -19.22 -17.63
CA LEU A 140 -31.36 -20.45 -18.37
C LEU A 140 -31.29 -21.65 -17.41
N GLY A 141 -32.30 -22.53 -17.42
CA GLY A 141 -32.33 -23.76 -16.62
C GLY A 141 -31.52 -24.91 -17.23
N HIS A 142 -30.66 -25.57 -16.45
CA HIS A 142 -30.08 -26.87 -16.76
C HIS A 142 -30.22 -27.88 -15.61
N LYS A 143 -30.55 -29.11 -16.02
CA LYS A 143 -31.04 -30.30 -15.31
C LYS A 143 -30.28 -30.73 -14.04
N VAL A 144 -31.05 -31.05 -13.00
CA VAL A 144 -30.65 -31.75 -11.77
C VAL A 144 -30.89 -33.24 -11.94
N THR A 145 -29.87 -34.07 -11.77
CA THR A 145 -30.04 -35.45 -11.27
C THR A 145 -28.87 -35.84 -10.37
N ASP A 146 -29.25 -36.37 -9.21
CA ASP A 146 -28.53 -37.20 -8.23
C ASP A 146 -27.71 -36.49 -7.12
N ILE A 147 -28.39 -36.26 -6.00
CA ILE A 147 -27.80 -36.15 -4.65
C ILE A 147 -28.49 -37.19 -3.75
N ASN A 148 -27.68 -38.03 -3.10
CA ASN A 148 -28.09 -39.01 -2.09
C ASN A 148 -28.84 -38.32 -0.94
N SER A 149 -30.10 -38.69 -0.73
CA SER A 149 -31.05 -38.15 0.25
C SER A 149 -30.69 -38.43 1.72
N ASP A 150 -29.78 -39.36 1.98
CA ASP A 150 -29.63 -39.91 3.34
C ASP A 150 -28.63 -39.12 4.19
N ALA A 151 -27.68 -38.41 3.58
CA ALA A 151 -26.74 -37.53 4.30
C ALA A 151 -27.39 -36.20 4.74
N LEU A 152 -28.40 -35.73 4.00
CA LEU A 152 -29.14 -34.51 4.30
C LEU A 152 -30.05 -34.69 5.53
N ALA A 153 -30.59 -35.91 5.73
CA ALA A 153 -31.48 -36.23 6.84
C ALA A 153 -30.77 -36.33 8.20
N GLU A 154 -29.50 -36.78 8.24
CA GLU A 154 -28.69 -36.81 9.47
C GLU A 154 -28.23 -35.42 9.91
N LEU A 155 -27.99 -34.51 8.96
CA LEU A 155 -27.58 -33.12 9.22
C LEU A 155 -28.72 -32.28 9.80
N LEU A 156 -29.95 -32.47 9.30
CA LEU A 156 -31.14 -31.79 9.82
C LEU A 156 -31.47 -32.20 11.26
N LYS A 157 -31.24 -33.46 11.64
CA LYS A 157 -31.42 -33.94 13.02
C LYS A 157 -30.40 -33.36 14.01
N LYS A 158 -29.20 -32.99 13.56
CA LYS A 158 -28.18 -32.35 14.41
C LYS A 158 -28.48 -30.87 14.65
N MET A 159 -29.03 -30.16 13.66
CA MET A 159 -29.39 -28.74 13.78
C MET A 159 -30.53 -28.48 14.78
N GLU A 160 -31.51 -29.39 14.90
CA GLU A 160 -32.61 -29.22 15.87
C GLU A 160 -32.17 -29.35 17.34
N SER A 161 -31.05 -30.03 17.60
CA SER A 161 -30.55 -30.23 18.98
C SER A 161 -29.78 -29.03 19.56
N LEU A 162 -29.41 -28.06 18.73
CA LEU A 162 -28.64 -26.88 19.14
C LEU A 162 -29.51 -25.67 19.47
N ILE A 163 -30.82 -25.71 19.18
CA ILE A 163 -31.73 -24.56 19.33
C ILE A 163 -32.37 -24.46 20.75
N THR A 164 -32.17 -25.44 21.64
CA THR A 164 -32.88 -25.47 22.94
C THR A 164 -32.00 -25.40 24.19
N LYS A 165 -30.95 -24.57 24.22
CA LYS A 165 -30.34 -24.13 25.49
C LYS A 165 -29.73 -22.72 25.41
N SER A 166 -30.55 -21.71 25.62
CA SER A 166 -30.07 -20.40 26.07
C SER A 166 -31.09 -19.78 27.01
N GLU A 167 -30.95 -20.03 28.32
CA GLU A 167 -31.42 -19.12 29.36
C GLU A 167 -30.78 -19.45 30.72
N LEU A 168 -30.43 -18.39 31.46
CA LEU A 168 -30.02 -18.28 32.88
C LEU A 168 -28.52 -18.04 33.17
N GLY A 169 -28.11 -16.77 33.06
CA GLY A 169 -27.74 -15.89 34.19
C GLY A 169 -26.54 -16.21 35.11
N GLY A 170 -25.55 -15.30 35.11
CA GLY A 170 -25.12 -14.59 36.34
C GLY A 170 -23.80 -14.95 37.04
N LYS A 171 -22.86 -13.98 36.98
CA LYS A 171 -21.81 -13.59 37.97
C LYS A 171 -20.57 -14.49 38.23
N ASN A 172 -19.41 -13.92 37.87
CA ASN A 172 -18.27 -13.52 38.74
C ASN A 172 -16.88 -13.84 38.14
N SER A 173 -15.99 -12.88 38.38
CA SER A 173 -14.63 -12.68 37.88
C SER A 173 -13.55 -13.51 38.57
N GLU A 174 -12.39 -13.50 37.89
CA GLU A 174 -11.04 -13.93 38.32
C GLU A 174 -10.60 -15.34 37.92
N GLN A 175 -9.99 -15.45 36.72
CA GLN A 175 -8.77 -16.23 36.44
C GLN A 175 -8.29 -16.00 34.99
N ALA A 176 -7.93 -14.76 34.67
CA ALA A 176 -7.42 -14.38 33.37
C ALA A 176 -5.90 -14.61 33.32
N PHE A 177 -5.44 -15.76 32.82
CA PHE A 177 -4.17 -15.87 32.07
C PHE A 177 -4.03 -17.20 31.29
N ASP A 178 -4.88 -18.21 31.52
CA ASP A 178 -4.93 -19.46 30.72
C ASP A 178 -6.10 -19.54 29.70
N GLU A 179 -7.12 -18.66 29.79
CA GLU A 179 -8.29 -18.67 28.88
C GLU A 179 -8.02 -18.10 27.47
N LEU A 180 -6.97 -17.29 27.27
CA LEU A 180 -6.70 -16.59 26.01
C LEU A 180 -6.32 -17.52 24.84
N LYS A 181 -5.65 -18.64 25.10
CA LYS A 181 -5.29 -19.61 24.04
C LYS A 181 -6.49 -20.47 23.62
N ILE A 182 -7.32 -20.88 24.57
CA ILE A 182 -8.51 -21.71 24.32
C ILE A 182 -9.58 -20.91 23.55
N ASN A 183 -9.77 -19.62 23.89
CA ASN A 183 -10.71 -18.74 23.17
C ASN A 183 -10.24 -18.40 21.75
N LYS A 184 -8.93 -18.28 21.50
CA LYS A 184 -8.40 -18.01 20.16
C LYS A 184 -8.59 -19.21 19.22
N MET A 185 -8.32 -20.42 19.69
CA MET A 185 -8.50 -21.64 18.89
C MET A 185 -9.97 -21.88 18.54
N LYS A 186 -10.89 -21.75 19.50
CA LYS A 186 -12.34 -21.85 19.24
C LYS A 186 -12.82 -20.84 18.20
N LYS A 187 -12.34 -19.60 18.29
CA LYS A 187 -12.68 -18.53 17.33
C LYS A 187 -12.13 -18.78 15.93
N GLU A 188 -10.95 -19.40 15.81
CA GLU A 188 -10.37 -19.79 14.52
C GLU A 188 -11.13 -20.97 13.90
N GLU A 189 -11.61 -21.92 14.72
CA GLU A 189 -12.49 -23.01 14.31
C GLU A 189 -13.85 -22.50 13.82
N ASP A 190 -14.51 -21.60 14.57
CA ASP A 190 -15.81 -21.01 14.18
C ASP A 190 -15.71 -20.26 12.83
N VAL A 191 -14.66 -19.47 12.64
CA VAL A 191 -14.44 -18.73 11.37
C VAL A 191 -14.17 -19.69 10.21
N PHE A 192 -13.48 -20.81 10.46
CA PHE A 192 -13.23 -21.82 9.44
C PHE A 192 -14.51 -22.59 9.07
N GLU A 193 -15.38 -22.89 10.04
CA GLU A 193 -16.70 -23.46 9.78
C GLU A 193 -17.57 -22.52 8.95
N ASP A 194 -17.62 -21.24 9.31
CA ASP A 194 -18.34 -20.21 8.55
C ASP A 194 -17.85 -20.12 7.09
N LEU A 195 -16.53 -20.22 6.87
CA LEU A 195 -15.92 -20.24 5.54
C LEU A 195 -16.33 -21.46 4.72
N ILE A 196 -16.40 -22.63 5.34
CA ILE A 196 -16.86 -23.86 4.67
C ILE A 196 -18.33 -23.73 4.28
N ILE A 197 -19.16 -23.15 5.15
CA ILE A 197 -20.59 -22.93 4.88
C ILE A 197 -20.76 -21.95 3.71
N GLU A 198 -20.01 -20.85 3.71
CA GLU A 198 -20.01 -19.87 2.60
C GLU A 198 -19.63 -20.54 1.27
N ASP A 199 -18.56 -21.33 1.24
CA ASP A 199 -18.11 -22.07 0.05
C ASP A 199 -19.16 -23.09 -0.45
N ILE A 200 -19.93 -23.70 0.46
CA ILE A 200 -21.02 -24.64 0.09
C ILE A 200 -22.21 -23.87 -0.51
N LEU A 201 -22.55 -22.71 0.03
CA LEU A 201 -23.70 -21.91 -0.40
C LEU A 201 -23.44 -21.19 -1.74
N ASP A 202 -22.21 -20.77 -2.02
CA ASP A 202 -21.89 -19.91 -3.16
C ASP A 202 -21.91 -20.60 -4.53
N ASN A 203 -22.14 -21.92 -4.63
CA ASN A 203 -22.32 -22.66 -5.90
C ASN A 203 -21.27 -22.34 -7.01
N ILE A 204 -20.06 -21.92 -6.64
CA ILE A 204 -19.02 -21.56 -7.59
C ILE A 204 -18.56 -22.84 -8.29
N VAL A 205 -18.45 -22.80 -9.63
CA VAL A 205 -17.86 -23.88 -10.44
C VAL A 205 -16.54 -24.31 -9.79
N ASN A 206 -16.55 -25.48 -9.15
CA ASN A 206 -15.44 -25.93 -8.33
C ASN A 206 -14.25 -26.28 -9.22
N LYS A 207 -13.38 -25.30 -9.47
CA LYS A 207 -12.15 -25.45 -10.25
C LYS A 207 -11.10 -26.34 -9.56
N LYS A 208 -11.42 -27.15 -8.51
CA LYS A 208 -10.52 -28.12 -7.84
C LYS A 208 -9.03 -27.69 -7.91
N CYS A 209 -8.74 -26.48 -7.43
CA CYS A 209 -7.41 -25.87 -7.56
C CYS A 209 -7.21 -24.75 -6.54
N LEU A 210 -5.98 -24.64 -6.01
CA LEU A 210 -5.54 -23.57 -5.11
C LEU A 210 -5.85 -22.15 -5.63
N ILE A 211 -5.92 -21.97 -6.95
CA ILE A 211 -6.24 -20.69 -7.60
C ILE A 211 -7.59 -20.13 -7.12
N GLN A 212 -8.55 -20.97 -6.74
CA GLN A 212 -9.85 -20.52 -6.24
C GLN A 212 -9.70 -19.71 -4.96
N GLU A 213 -8.99 -20.26 -3.97
CA GLU A 213 -8.69 -19.55 -2.73
C GLU A 213 -7.83 -18.32 -2.98
N LEU A 214 -6.76 -18.46 -3.77
CA LEU A 214 -5.88 -17.34 -4.11
C LEU A 214 -6.63 -16.20 -4.81
N ALA A 215 -7.66 -16.48 -5.61
CA ALA A 215 -8.42 -15.44 -6.30
C ALA A 215 -9.17 -14.50 -5.34
N ARG A 216 -9.47 -14.93 -4.10
CA ARG A 216 -10.07 -14.09 -3.05
C ARG A 216 -9.13 -12.95 -2.62
N LEU A 217 -7.82 -13.11 -2.79
CA LEU A 217 -6.79 -12.11 -2.49
C LEU A 217 -6.69 -10.99 -3.54
N LYS A 218 -7.36 -11.12 -4.70
CA LYS A 218 -7.28 -10.09 -5.76
C LYS A 218 -7.90 -8.78 -5.31
N GLU A 219 -7.33 -7.68 -5.77
CA GLU A 219 -7.91 -6.35 -5.54
C GLU A 219 -9.33 -6.21 -6.13
N SER A 220 -9.64 -6.96 -7.20
CA SER A 220 -10.95 -6.98 -7.84
C SER A 220 -11.94 -7.98 -7.24
N SER A 221 -11.59 -8.66 -6.14
CA SER A 221 -12.49 -9.63 -5.49
C SER A 221 -13.58 -8.90 -4.69
N LYS A 222 -14.71 -9.57 -4.45
CA LYS A 222 -15.76 -9.09 -3.53
C LYS A 222 -15.20 -8.83 -2.13
N GLU A 223 -14.25 -9.66 -1.71
CA GLU A 223 -13.60 -9.57 -0.40
C GLU A 223 -12.76 -8.31 -0.22
N ALA A 224 -12.30 -7.70 -1.32
CA ALA A 224 -11.47 -6.50 -1.30
C ALA A 224 -12.27 -5.20 -1.12
N VAL A 225 -13.61 -5.25 -1.13
CA VAL A 225 -14.49 -4.08 -0.94
C VAL A 225 -14.72 -3.82 0.55
N GLU A 226 -14.29 -2.65 1.06
CA GLU A 226 -14.50 -2.23 2.45
C GLU A 226 -15.75 -1.34 2.58
N GLY A 227 -16.71 -1.71 3.43
CA GLY A 227 -17.93 -0.96 3.70
C GLY A 227 -18.42 -1.15 5.14
N LEU A 228 -19.43 -0.37 5.55
CA LEU A 228 -20.05 -0.48 6.89
C LEU A 228 -20.96 -1.72 7.05
N GLY A 229 -21.18 -2.49 5.98
CA GLY A 229 -21.95 -3.73 5.96
C GLY A 229 -21.26 -4.91 6.66
N GLU A 230 -21.74 -6.14 6.41
CA GLU A 230 -21.27 -7.34 7.09
C GLU A 230 -19.78 -7.64 6.85
N PHE A 231 -19.10 -8.02 7.94
CA PHE A 231 -17.70 -8.41 7.92
C PHE A 231 -17.59 -9.92 7.58
N THR A 232 -17.37 -10.22 6.30
CA THR A 232 -17.41 -11.59 5.72
C THR A 232 -16.51 -12.59 6.49
N PRO A 233 -16.82 -13.91 6.44
CA PRO A 233 -15.97 -14.95 7.04
C PRO A 233 -14.50 -14.86 6.59
N PHE A 234 -14.25 -14.56 5.31
CA PHE A 234 -12.88 -14.39 4.81
C PHE A 234 -12.19 -13.13 5.33
N LYS A 235 -12.90 -12.02 5.46
CA LYS A 235 -12.35 -10.82 6.12
C LYS A 235 -12.01 -11.10 7.58
N ARG A 236 -12.82 -11.90 8.30
CA ARG A 236 -12.50 -12.39 9.65
C ARG A 236 -11.25 -13.25 9.64
N TYR A 237 -11.11 -14.16 8.69
CA TYR A 237 -9.94 -15.03 8.57
C TYR A 237 -8.65 -14.24 8.29
N MET A 238 -8.69 -13.29 7.35
CA MET A 238 -7.54 -12.47 6.94
C MET A 238 -7.25 -11.29 7.88
N HIS A 239 -8.13 -10.99 8.83
CA HIS A 239 -7.94 -9.90 9.78
C HIS A 239 -6.72 -10.19 10.68
N ILE A 240 -5.85 -9.19 10.78
CA ILE A 240 -4.67 -9.19 11.66
C ILE A 240 -4.83 -8.00 12.60
N GLU A 241 -4.85 -8.28 13.89
CA GLU A 241 -4.94 -7.25 14.92
C GLU A 241 -3.71 -6.34 14.87
N ARG A 242 -3.94 -5.02 14.95
CA ARG A 242 -2.89 -3.99 14.97
C ARG A 242 -2.83 -3.34 16.35
N ASP A 243 -1.66 -2.81 16.73
CA ASP A 243 -1.53 -2.08 18.00
C ASP A 243 -2.49 -0.87 18.07
N ALA A 244 -2.66 -0.13 16.97
CA ALA A 244 -3.62 0.96 16.85
C ALA A 244 -5.09 0.54 17.15
N GLN A 245 -5.43 -0.71 16.85
CA GLN A 245 -6.75 -1.27 17.13
C GLN A 245 -6.95 -1.50 18.62
N GLN A 246 -5.94 -1.98 19.34
CA GLN A 246 -6.03 -2.17 20.79
C GLN A 246 -6.20 -0.83 21.50
N GLU A 247 -5.44 0.19 21.08
CA GLU A 247 -5.58 1.54 21.63
C GLU A 247 -6.97 2.15 21.38
N LEU A 248 -7.52 1.94 20.17
CA LEU A 248 -8.89 2.35 19.86
C LEU A 248 -9.92 1.59 20.70
N GLU A 249 -9.72 0.29 20.93
CA GLU A 249 -10.61 -0.52 21.78
C GLU A 249 -10.66 0.03 23.21
N ASP A 250 -9.50 0.33 23.80
CA ASP A 250 -9.40 0.90 25.15
C ASP A 250 -10.11 2.26 25.25
N ILE A 251 -9.96 3.11 24.23
CA ILE A 251 -10.64 4.41 24.17
C ILE A 251 -12.15 4.22 24.07
N ILE A 252 -12.64 3.32 23.22
CA ILE A 252 -14.07 3.05 23.05
C ILE A 252 -14.68 2.52 24.36
N VAL A 253 -14.01 1.55 25.00
CA VAL A 253 -14.48 0.96 26.27
C VAL A 253 -14.58 2.01 27.37
N ASN A 254 -13.59 2.90 27.48
CA ASN A 254 -13.61 3.95 28.50
C ASN A 254 -14.57 5.10 28.15
N ALA A 255 -14.66 5.49 26.88
CA ALA A 255 -15.65 6.46 26.41
C ALA A 255 -17.09 5.97 26.62
N ASN A 256 -17.34 4.66 26.51
CA ASN A 256 -18.67 4.10 26.76
C ASN A 256 -19.11 4.25 28.21
N LYS A 257 -18.18 4.24 29.18
CA LYS A 257 -18.47 4.43 30.62
C LYS A 257 -18.72 5.89 30.99
N SER A 258 -18.38 6.85 30.13
CA SER A 258 -18.58 8.28 30.37
C SER A 258 -20.03 8.68 30.11
N ASP A 259 -20.56 9.55 30.98
CA ASP A 259 -21.87 10.20 30.83
C ASP A 259 -21.81 11.49 29.98
N LYS A 260 -20.60 12.00 29.69
CA LYS A 260 -20.37 13.17 28.83
C LYS A 260 -20.38 12.77 27.36
N ALA A 261 -20.62 13.74 26.47
CA ALA A 261 -20.34 13.61 25.05
C ALA A 261 -18.88 13.15 24.81
N GLN A 262 -18.71 12.19 23.90
CA GLN A 262 -17.38 11.67 23.53
C GLN A 262 -17.25 11.60 22.01
N LEU A 263 -16.32 12.38 21.46
CA LEU A 263 -15.92 12.31 20.06
C LEU A 263 -14.57 11.61 19.96
N ILE A 264 -14.55 10.47 19.29
CA ILE A 264 -13.34 9.68 19.01
C ILE A 264 -12.97 9.92 17.54
N LEU A 265 -11.86 10.61 17.32
CA LEU A 265 -11.29 10.83 15.99
C LEU A 265 -10.36 9.67 15.62
N VAL A 266 -10.77 8.89 14.62
CA VAL A 266 -9.93 7.87 14.00
C VAL A 266 -9.20 8.52 12.82
N CYS A 267 -8.00 9.01 13.09
CA CYS A 267 -7.18 9.75 12.13
C CYS A 267 -6.28 8.81 11.34
N GLY A 268 -6.01 9.15 10.08
CA GLY A 268 -5.04 8.43 9.25
C GLY A 268 -5.11 8.81 7.78
N SER A 269 -4.18 8.30 6.99
CA SER A 269 -4.13 8.42 5.53
C SER A 269 -5.02 7.39 4.83
N VAL A 270 -5.20 7.53 3.52
CA VAL A 270 -5.88 6.54 2.68
C VAL A 270 -5.09 5.23 2.71
N GLY A 271 -5.76 4.11 2.97
CA GLY A 271 -5.14 2.79 3.02
C GLY A 271 -4.66 2.32 4.40
N ASP A 272 -4.78 3.14 5.46
CA ASP A 272 -4.43 2.74 6.83
C ASP A 272 -5.41 1.76 7.48
N GLY A 273 -6.48 1.37 6.78
CA GLY A 273 -7.47 0.41 7.28
C GLY A 273 -8.48 0.98 8.28
N LYS A 274 -8.68 2.30 8.30
CA LYS A 274 -9.67 2.97 9.17
C LYS A 274 -11.07 2.37 9.01
N SER A 275 -11.52 2.26 7.75
CA SER A 275 -12.82 1.69 7.36
C SER A 275 -12.95 0.23 7.80
N HIS A 276 -11.94 -0.59 7.47
CA HIS A 276 -11.86 -2.00 7.90
C HIS A 276 -11.98 -2.17 9.41
N ILE A 277 -11.29 -1.34 10.19
CA ILE A 277 -11.26 -1.44 11.64
C ILE A 277 -12.60 -0.99 12.25
N ILE A 278 -13.19 0.11 11.76
CA ILE A 278 -14.53 0.52 12.21
C ILE A 278 -15.57 -0.57 11.90
N SER A 279 -15.52 -1.15 10.70
CA SER A 279 -16.39 -2.27 10.33
C SER A 279 -16.18 -3.48 11.25
N TYR A 280 -14.92 -3.83 11.56
CA TYR A 280 -14.59 -4.89 12.51
C TYR A 280 -15.18 -4.63 13.91
N PHE A 281 -15.04 -3.41 14.45
CA PHE A 281 -15.58 -3.05 15.76
C PHE A 281 -17.11 -3.11 15.79
N ASN A 282 -17.76 -2.60 14.74
CA ASN A 282 -19.22 -2.62 14.60
C ASN A 282 -19.79 -4.06 14.60
N ASN A 283 -19.07 -5.00 13.96
CA ASN A 283 -19.47 -6.40 13.88
C ASN A 283 -19.09 -7.21 15.14
N LYS A 284 -17.93 -6.91 15.75
CA LYS A 284 -17.44 -7.66 16.93
C LYS A 284 -18.17 -7.30 18.22
N TYR A 285 -18.58 -6.03 18.38
CA TYR A 285 -19.13 -5.52 19.62
C TYR A 285 -20.52 -4.91 19.43
N PRO A 286 -21.60 -5.65 19.75
CA PRO A 286 -22.97 -5.17 19.58
C PRO A 286 -23.26 -3.84 20.30
N TYR A 287 -22.66 -3.63 21.49
CA TYR A 287 -22.84 -2.39 22.25
C TYR A 287 -22.29 -1.14 21.54
N ILE A 288 -21.34 -1.29 20.61
CA ILE A 288 -20.85 -0.16 19.81
C ILE A 288 -21.96 0.32 18.87
N LYS A 289 -22.68 -0.62 18.25
CA LYS A 289 -23.82 -0.33 17.36
C LYS A 289 -24.98 0.35 18.09
N GLU A 290 -25.16 0.04 19.38
CA GLU A 290 -26.23 0.62 20.21
C GLU A 290 -25.86 1.99 20.79
N ASN A 291 -24.60 2.18 21.22
CA ASN A 291 -24.22 3.36 22.01
C ASN A 291 -23.40 4.41 21.25
N PHE A 292 -22.84 4.06 20.08
CA PHE A 292 -22.02 4.98 19.29
C PHE A 292 -22.62 5.20 17.91
N ILE A 293 -22.58 6.45 17.47
CA ILE A 293 -22.81 6.77 16.06
C ILE A 293 -21.47 6.59 15.34
N LEU A 294 -21.48 5.79 14.28
CA LEU A 294 -20.31 5.52 13.46
C LEU A 294 -20.42 6.32 12.17
N HIS A 295 -19.39 7.10 11.84
CA HIS A 295 -19.31 7.76 10.55
C HIS A 295 -17.97 7.41 9.88
N ASN A 296 -18.05 6.73 8.74
CA ASN A 296 -16.88 6.39 7.95
C ASN A 296 -16.63 7.46 6.87
N ASP A 297 -15.35 7.75 6.65
CA ASP A 297 -14.81 8.59 5.58
C ASP A 297 -15.60 9.88 5.28
N ALA A 298 -15.33 10.94 6.06
CA ALA A 298 -15.95 12.25 5.89
C ALA A 298 -15.46 13.05 4.66
N THR A 299 -15.08 12.37 3.58
CA THR A 299 -14.62 13.00 2.32
C THR A 299 -15.66 13.03 1.21
N GLU A 300 -16.77 12.31 1.33
CA GLU A 300 -17.83 12.28 0.32
C GLU A 300 -19.19 12.68 0.90
N SER A 301 -19.90 13.58 0.22
CA SER A 301 -21.28 13.93 0.54
C SER A 301 -22.24 12.98 -0.15
N LEU A 302 -23.19 12.42 0.61
CA LEU A 302 -24.26 11.56 0.07
C LEU A 302 -25.31 12.35 -0.72
N GLU A 303 -25.34 13.68 -0.57
CA GLU A 303 -26.32 14.59 -1.19
C GLU A 303 -25.68 15.44 -2.30
N PRO A 304 -26.32 15.60 -3.48
CA PRO A 304 -25.76 16.30 -4.65
C PRO A 304 -25.33 17.76 -4.43
N ASN A 305 -25.87 18.42 -3.39
CA ASN A 305 -25.71 19.85 -3.16
C ASN A 305 -24.90 20.19 -1.90
N LYS A 306 -24.41 19.19 -1.15
CA LYS A 306 -23.60 19.43 0.07
C LYS A 306 -22.14 19.15 -0.21
N THR A 307 -21.24 19.94 0.40
CA THR A 307 -19.81 19.64 0.46
C THR A 307 -19.50 18.72 1.64
N SER A 308 -18.34 18.06 1.62
CA SER A 308 -17.84 17.26 2.75
C SER A 308 -17.72 18.07 4.04
N MET A 309 -17.44 19.38 3.95
CA MET A 309 -17.41 20.28 5.11
C MET A 309 -18.80 20.55 5.69
N ASP A 310 -19.82 20.68 4.84
CA ASP A 310 -21.21 20.86 5.29
C ASP A 310 -21.69 19.61 6.04
N THR A 311 -21.39 18.43 5.48
CA THR A 311 -21.68 17.15 6.13
C THR A 311 -20.96 17.02 7.48
N LEU A 312 -19.68 17.40 7.56
CA LEU A 312 -18.94 17.41 8.82
C LEU A 312 -19.54 18.37 9.85
N ASN A 313 -19.96 19.55 9.43
CA ASN A 313 -20.61 20.53 10.30
C ASN A 313 -21.91 19.99 10.90
N ASP A 314 -22.71 19.27 10.11
CA ASP A 314 -23.96 18.66 10.55
C ASP A 314 -23.70 17.50 11.53
N ILE A 315 -22.74 16.62 11.21
CA ILE A 315 -22.40 15.45 12.05
C ILE A 315 -21.83 15.88 13.40
N LEU A 316 -21.01 16.92 13.41
CA LEU A 316 -20.32 17.39 14.60
C LEU A 316 -21.16 18.35 15.44
N ASP A 317 -22.39 18.69 15.05
CA ASP A 317 -23.18 19.76 15.69
C ASP A 317 -23.32 19.64 17.22
N ASN A 318 -23.51 18.42 17.72
CA ASN A 318 -23.60 18.12 19.17
C ASN A 318 -22.26 18.19 19.90
N PHE A 319 -21.15 18.34 19.17
CA PHE A 319 -19.80 18.56 19.66
C PHE A 319 -19.32 20.01 19.43
N SER A 320 -20.22 20.89 19.00
CA SER A 320 -19.95 22.34 18.92
C SER A 320 -19.76 22.94 20.31
N ASP A 321 -19.10 24.10 20.37
CA ASP A 321 -18.81 24.78 21.65
C ASP A 321 -20.09 25.10 22.45
N GLU A 322 -21.23 25.25 21.76
CA GLU A 322 -22.56 25.49 22.35
C GLU A 322 -23.18 24.22 22.94
N ASN A 323 -23.10 23.08 22.24
CA ASN A 323 -23.83 21.86 22.57
C ASN A 323 -23.01 20.81 23.34
N ILE A 324 -21.68 20.88 23.31
CA ILE A 324 -20.81 19.81 23.83
C ILE A 324 -20.98 19.53 25.33
N LYS A 325 -21.42 20.53 26.10
CA LYS A 325 -21.63 20.40 27.55
C LYS A 325 -22.98 19.78 27.91
N SER A 326 -23.98 19.89 27.05
CA SER A 326 -25.34 19.36 27.25
C SER A 326 -25.57 18.03 26.52
N SER A 327 -24.74 17.72 25.53
CA SER A 327 -24.77 16.45 24.80
C SER A 327 -24.21 15.29 25.60
N ASN A 328 -24.80 14.11 25.42
CA ASN A 328 -24.27 12.81 25.87
C ASN A 328 -23.94 11.90 24.67
N GLN A 329 -23.94 12.45 23.44
CA GLN A 329 -23.71 11.68 22.23
C GLN A 329 -22.28 11.14 22.18
N LYS A 330 -22.15 9.89 21.71
CA LYS A 330 -20.86 9.26 21.46
C LYS A 330 -20.71 9.03 19.96
N LEU A 331 -19.63 9.54 19.39
CA LEU A 331 -19.39 9.52 17.95
C LEU A 331 -17.98 9.00 17.68
N ILE A 332 -17.87 8.02 16.78
CA ILE A 332 -16.60 7.57 16.21
C ILE A 332 -16.55 8.07 14.78
N LEU A 333 -15.58 8.95 14.50
CA LEU A 333 -15.42 9.59 13.21
C LEU A 333 -14.08 9.18 12.58
N ALA A 334 -14.13 8.40 11.51
CA ALA A 334 -12.96 8.21 10.64
C ALA A 334 -12.77 9.42 9.74
N ILE A 335 -11.60 10.06 9.83
CA ILE A 335 -11.30 11.26 9.07
C ILE A 335 -9.83 11.28 8.61
N ASN A 336 -9.61 11.79 7.40
CA ASN A 336 -8.27 12.11 6.93
C ASN A 336 -7.74 13.38 7.62
N LEU A 337 -6.47 13.38 8.05
CA LEU A 337 -5.82 14.54 8.68
C LEU A 337 -5.95 15.82 7.84
N GLY A 338 -5.85 15.72 6.51
CA GLY A 338 -6.03 16.86 5.62
C GLY A 338 -7.46 17.43 5.67
N THR A 339 -8.47 16.56 5.70
CA THR A 339 -9.88 16.96 5.80
C THR A 339 -10.17 17.60 7.16
N LEU A 340 -9.61 17.05 8.24
CA LEU A 340 -9.72 17.62 9.58
C LEU A 340 -9.11 19.03 9.63
N ASN A 341 -7.90 19.20 9.07
CA ASN A 341 -7.24 20.50 9.01
C ASN A 341 -8.09 21.53 8.23
N ASN A 342 -8.57 21.14 7.05
CA ASN A 342 -9.41 21.99 6.21
C ASN A 342 -10.73 22.38 6.91
N PHE A 343 -11.35 21.46 7.67
CA PHE A 343 -12.57 21.75 8.43
C PHE A 343 -12.33 22.78 9.54
N ILE A 344 -11.24 22.62 10.29
CA ILE A 344 -10.88 23.50 11.41
C ILE A 344 -10.50 24.92 10.96
N ASP A 345 -9.98 25.05 9.74
CA ASP A 345 -9.66 26.35 9.12
C ASP A 345 -10.80 26.91 8.26
N SER A 346 -11.89 26.16 8.10
CA SER A 346 -13.08 26.62 7.37
C SER A 346 -13.91 27.65 8.15
N GLN A 347 -14.93 28.21 7.49
CA GLN A 347 -15.93 29.07 8.13
C GLN A 347 -16.64 28.40 9.32
N TYR A 348 -16.79 27.07 9.29
CA TYR A 348 -17.42 26.29 10.35
C TYR A 348 -16.52 26.14 11.59
N GLY A 349 -15.20 26.25 11.44
CA GLY A 349 -14.23 26.13 12.54
C GLY A 349 -14.50 27.09 13.70
N LYS A 350 -15.17 28.23 13.45
CA LYS A 350 -15.59 29.18 14.50
C LYS A 350 -16.60 28.59 15.50
N ARG A 351 -17.35 27.55 15.11
CA ARG A 351 -18.30 26.84 15.99
C ARG A 351 -17.64 25.75 16.85
N PHE A 352 -16.39 25.43 16.55
CA PHE A 352 -15.65 24.28 17.08
C PHE A 352 -14.28 24.69 17.63
N MET A 353 -14.20 25.81 18.37
CA MET A 353 -12.91 26.32 18.88
C MET A 353 -12.28 25.38 19.91
N LEU A 354 -13.08 24.68 20.72
CA LEU A 354 -12.57 23.69 21.67
C LEU A 354 -11.90 22.52 20.94
N LEU A 355 -12.51 22.04 19.85
CA LEU A 355 -11.93 21.01 18.99
C LEU A 355 -10.66 21.51 18.30
N LYS A 356 -10.68 22.75 17.75
CA LYS A 356 -9.51 23.39 17.13
C LYS A 356 -8.34 23.45 18.11
N LYS A 357 -8.59 23.89 19.34
CA LYS A 357 -7.58 23.94 20.40
C LYS A 357 -7.05 22.55 20.72
N TYR A 358 -7.92 21.56 20.87
CA TYR A 358 -7.52 20.18 21.13
C TYR A 358 -6.58 19.63 20.04
N VAL A 359 -6.89 19.87 18.77
CA VAL A 359 -6.08 19.40 17.63
C VAL A 359 -4.67 20.01 17.61
N TYR A 360 -4.54 21.30 17.94
CA TYR A 360 -3.22 21.95 18.04
C TYR A 360 -2.46 21.54 19.31
N ASP A 361 -3.13 21.50 20.46
CA ASP A 361 -2.51 21.14 21.75
C ASP A 361 -1.96 19.71 21.71
N LYS A 362 -2.67 18.79 21.05
CA LYS A 362 -2.25 17.40 20.82
C LYS A 362 -1.38 17.19 19.58
N LYS A 363 -1.06 18.27 18.85
CA LYS A 363 -0.22 18.25 17.66
C LYS A 363 -0.61 17.17 16.64
N ILE A 364 -1.91 16.89 16.51
CA ILE A 364 -2.44 15.78 15.68
C ILE A 364 -2.05 15.94 14.21
N LEU A 365 -1.77 17.17 13.78
CA LEU A 365 -1.37 17.53 12.42
C LEU A 365 0.16 17.57 12.22
N GLU A 366 0.96 17.50 13.29
CA GLU A 366 2.42 17.54 13.20
C GLU A 366 3.01 16.13 13.07
N THR A 367 4.23 16.01 12.53
CA THR A 367 5.01 14.77 12.53
C THR A 367 5.69 14.57 13.89
N SER A 368 4.88 14.35 14.91
CA SER A 368 5.30 14.03 16.28
C SER A 368 4.45 12.88 16.82
N ILE A 369 5.09 11.98 17.56
CA ILE A 369 4.41 10.87 18.23
C ILE A 369 3.96 11.37 19.60
N GLU A 370 2.66 11.52 19.79
CA GLU A 370 2.06 11.83 21.09
C GLU A 370 1.29 10.64 21.67
N ASP A 371 1.11 10.67 22.99
CA ASP A 371 0.32 9.68 23.72
C ASP A 371 -1.18 9.93 23.47
N SER A 372 -1.82 8.96 22.84
CA SER A 372 -3.24 8.91 22.52
C SER A 372 -4.09 8.21 23.58
N LYS A 373 -3.53 7.92 24.77
CA LYS A 373 -4.30 7.39 25.91
C LYS A 373 -5.54 8.22 26.24
N PHE A 374 -6.57 7.51 26.67
CA PHE A 374 -7.85 8.09 27.05
C PHE A 374 -7.71 9.15 28.15
N ASN A 375 -8.32 10.31 27.95
CA ASN A 375 -8.38 11.38 28.93
C ASN A 375 -9.82 11.58 29.43
N GLU A 376 -10.10 11.20 30.69
CA GLU A 376 -11.42 11.31 31.34
C GLU A 376 -11.96 12.75 31.41
N ASN A 377 -11.07 13.74 31.39
CA ASN A 377 -11.44 15.17 31.46
C ASN A 377 -11.74 15.76 30.08
N SER A 378 -11.45 15.04 28.99
CA SER A 378 -11.65 15.50 27.62
C SER A 378 -12.97 14.98 27.04
N TYR A 379 -13.62 15.82 26.23
CA TYR A 379 -14.73 15.42 25.35
C TYR A 379 -14.23 14.84 24.02
N PHE A 380 -12.95 15.04 23.72
CA PHE A 380 -12.29 14.63 22.48
C PHE A 380 -11.23 13.59 22.78
N GLN A 381 -11.19 12.53 21.98
CA GLN A 381 -10.16 11.50 21.98
C GLN A 381 -9.69 11.33 20.53
N PHE A 382 -8.46 10.85 20.33
CA PHE A 382 -7.99 10.55 18.98
C PHE A 382 -7.09 9.31 18.97
N VAL A 383 -7.07 8.61 17.84
CA VAL A 383 -6.07 7.59 17.51
C VAL A 383 -5.57 7.90 16.13
N ASN A 384 -4.26 8.09 15.99
CA ASN A 384 -3.64 8.29 14.68
C ASN A 384 -3.05 6.98 14.16
N PHE A 385 -3.68 6.41 13.15
CA PHE A 385 -3.22 5.19 12.50
C PHE A 385 -1.93 5.39 11.71
N SER A 386 -1.62 6.64 11.32
CA SER A 386 -0.40 6.98 10.59
C SER A 386 0.87 6.84 11.45
N ASP A 387 0.74 6.86 12.78
CA ASP A 387 1.87 6.70 13.70
C ASP A 387 2.33 5.23 13.78
N TYR A 388 1.50 4.31 13.31
CA TYR A 388 1.73 2.88 13.33
C TYR A 388 2.20 2.39 11.96
N HIS A 389 3.51 2.28 11.82
CA HIS A 389 4.14 1.69 10.64
C HIS A 389 3.78 0.21 10.51
N ILE A 390 3.80 -0.30 9.28
CA ILE A 390 3.62 -1.74 9.04
C ILE A 390 4.83 -2.57 9.50
N PHE A 391 5.92 -1.91 9.89
CA PHE A 391 7.16 -2.48 10.39
C PHE A 391 7.62 -1.76 11.67
N THR A 392 8.38 -2.46 12.51
CA THR A 392 8.97 -1.98 13.76
C THR A 392 10.49 -1.94 13.63
N LEU A 393 11.14 -1.17 14.51
CA LEU A 393 12.60 -1.15 14.62
C LEU A 393 13.03 -1.80 15.93
N LYS A 394 13.89 -2.81 15.86
CA LYS A 394 14.42 -3.52 17.02
C LYS A 394 15.90 -3.79 16.86
N ASP A 395 16.70 -3.38 17.84
CA ASP A 395 18.15 -3.59 17.86
C ASP A 395 18.87 -3.13 16.58
N GLY A 396 18.45 -1.99 16.01
CA GLY A 396 19.02 -1.46 14.76
C GLY A 396 18.63 -2.22 13.49
N ARG A 397 17.64 -3.10 13.57
CA ARG A 397 17.11 -3.89 12.45
C ARG A 397 15.62 -3.67 12.28
N ILE A 398 15.14 -4.01 11.11
CA ILE A 398 13.73 -4.01 10.77
C ILE A 398 13.10 -5.33 11.21
N ASN A 399 11.89 -5.24 11.73
CA ASN A 399 11.00 -6.36 11.92
C ASN A 399 9.61 -5.98 11.39
N SER A 400 8.82 -6.94 10.93
CA SER A 400 7.42 -6.66 10.57
C SER A 400 6.55 -7.87 10.89
N ASN A 401 6.04 -7.88 12.11
CA ASN A 401 5.08 -8.90 12.56
C ASN A 401 3.78 -8.86 11.73
N TYR A 402 3.38 -7.69 11.24
CA TYR A 402 2.16 -7.53 10.44
C TYR A 402 2.25 -8.27 9.10
N ILE A 403 3.24 -7.93 8.26
CA ILE A 403 3.46 -8.60 6.95
C ILE A 403 3.70 -10.10 7.16
N LYS A 404 4.50 -10.48 8.16
CA LYS A 404 4.77 -11.88 8.49
C LYS A 404 3.50 -12.65 8.83
N SER A 405 2.62 -12.07 9.64
CA SER A 405 1.33 -12.68 10.01
C SER A 405 0.42 -12.85 8.79
N LEU A 406 0.46 -11.89 7.84
CA LEU A 406 -0.31 -11.97 6.60
C LEU A 406 0.18 -13.09 5.68
N ILE A 407 1.50 -13.22 5.51
CA ILE A 407 2.06 -14.34 4.73
C ILE A 407 1.71 -15.66 5.43
N THR A 408 1.83 -15.72 6.76
CA THR A 408 1.48 -16.90 7.55
C THR A 408 0.02 -17.31 7.35
N LYS A 409 -0.93 -16.36 7.29
CA LYS A 409 -2.35 -16.65 6.98
C LYS A 409 -2.56 -17.33 5.61
N ILE A 410 -1.60 -17.22 4.69
CA ILE A 410 -1.64 -17.84 3.36
C ILE A 410 -0.87 -19.17 3.33
N THR A 411 0.23 -19.29 4.07
CA THR A 411 1.18 -20.41 3.94
C THR A 411 1.23 -21.37 5.14
N ASP A 412 0.60 -21.03 6.27
CA ASP A 412 0.65 -21.88 7.46
C ASP A 412 0.10 -23.28 7.20
N THR A 413 0.78 -24.29 7.75
CA THR A 413 0.49 -25.71 7.49
C THR A 413 -0.63 -26.28 8.39
N SER A 414 -1.33 -25.44 9.14
CA SER A 414 -2.49 -25.84 9.94
C SER A 414 -3.62 -26.37 9.05
N GLU A 415 -4.36 -27.37 9.56
CA GLU A 415 -5.58 -27.87 8.93
C GLU A 415 -6.73 -26.84 8.98
N LEU A 416 -6.57 -25.72 9.69
CA LEU A 416 -7.50 -24.57 9.66
C LEU A 416 -7.15 -23.55 8.57
N ASN A 417 -6.06 -23.75 7.83
CA ASN A 417 -5.67 -22.85 6.76
C ASN A 417 -6.33 -23.27 5.43
N ILE A 418 -7.23 -22.42 4.93
CA ILE A 418 -7.99 -22.67 3.68
C ILE A 418 -7.08 -22.83 2.45
N PHE A 419 -6.00 -22.05 2.36
CA PHE A 419 -5.06 -22.11 1.24
C PHE A 419 -4.26 -23.40 1.28
N TYR A 420 -3.72 -23.76 2.44
CA TYR A 420 -2.95 -24.98 2.62
C TYR A 420 -3.80 -26.24 2.38
N ASN A 421 -5.03 -26.26 2.88
CA ASN A 421 -5.98 -27.35 2.62
C ASN A 421 -6.27 -27.50 1.13
N SER A 422 -6.51 -26.40 0.43
CA SER A 422 -6.73 -26.41 -1.02
C SER A 422 -5.49 -26.88 -1.77
N TYR A 423 -4.29 -26.44 -1.37
CA TYR A 423 -3.02 -26.92 -1.92
C TYR A 423 -2.84 -28.44 -1.72
N LYS A 424 -2.99 -28.93 -0.49
CA LYS A 424 -2.81 -30.34 -0.13
C LYS A 424 -3.78 -31.25 -0.88
N LYS A 425 -5.05 -30.84 -0.99
CA LYS A 425 -6.12 -31.60 -1.65
C LYS A 425 -6.00 -31.57 -3.18
N ASN A 426 -5.72 -30.40 -3.75
CA ASN A 426 -5.88 -30.17 -5.19
C ASN A 426 -4.57 -30.12 -5.98
N CYS A 427 -3.46 -29.64 -5.40
CA CYS A 427 -2.19 -29.46 -6.11
C CYS A 427 -1.30 -30.71 -6.04
N SER A 428 -1.26 -31.39 -4.88
CA SER A 428 -0.45 -32.61 -4.70
C SER A 428 -0.85 -33.73 -5.65
N ASN A 429 -2.15 -33.88 -5.91
CA ASN A 429 -2.71 -34.91 -6.79
C ASN A 429 -2.97 -34.42 -8.22
N CYS A 430 -2.39 -33.29 -8.61
CA CYS A 430 -2.62 -32.70 -9.92
C CYS A 430 -1.66 -33.25 -10.98
N ASP A 431 -2.18 -33.55 -12.17
CA ASP A 431 -1.38 -34.04 -13.32
C ASP A 431 -0.17 -33.16 -13.70
N CYS A 432 -0.20 -31.86 -13.41
CA CYS A 432 0.89 -30.93 -13.72
C CYS A 432 1.71 -30.53 -12.49
N SER A 433 1.59 -31.25 -11.37
CA SER A 433 2.24 -30.94 -10.09
C SER A 433 3.75 -30.62 -10.22
N HIS A 434 4.51 -31.46 -10.93
CA HIS A 434 5.97 -31.28 -11.09
C HIS A 434 6.40 -30.12 -12.00
N ILE A 435 5.47 -29.52 -12.75
CA ILE A 435 5.78 -28.48 -13.75
C ILE A 435 4.93 -27.22 -13.57
N CYS A 436 4.20 -27.12 -12.45
CA CYS A 436 3.30 -26.02 -12.15
C CYS A 436 4.03 -24.90 -11.41
N PRO A 437 4.28 -23.73 -12.03
CA PRO A 437 4.96 -22.63 -11.35
C PRO A 437 4.15 -22.06 -10.17
N ILE A 438 2.82 -22.11 -10.23
CA ILE A 438 1.95 -21.65 -9.12
C ILE A 438 2.20 -22.47 -7.86
N LYS A 439 2.31 -23.81 -8.01
CA LYS A 439 2.64 -24.72 -6.91
C LYS A 439 4.03 -24.43 -6.37
N ALA A 440 5.02 -24.33 -7.25
CA ALA A 440 6.40 -24.04 -6.88
C ALA A 440 6.51 -22.72 -6.10
N ASN A 441 5.85 -21.65 -6.59
CA ASN A 441 5.88 -20.33 -5.95
C ASN A 441 5.21 -20.34 -4.57
N TYR A 442 4.09 -21.06 -4.41
CA TYR A 442 3.43 -21.24 -3.11
C TYR A 442 4.34 -21.98 -2.11
N GLU A 443 5.00 -23.06 -2.56
CA GLU A 443 5.93 -23.83 -1.73
C GLU A 443 7.16 -23.01 -1.33
N LEU A 444 7.69 -22.18 -2.25
CA LEU A 444 8.81 -21.28 -1.95
C LEU A 444 8.42 -20.18 -0.97
N LEU A 445 7.22 -19.60 -1.11
CA LEU A 445 6.71 -18.58 -0.19
C LEU A 445 6.51 -19.15 1.23
N SER A 446 6.29 -20.46 1.34
CA SER A 446 6.14 -21.15 2.62
C SER A 446 7.47 -21.30 3.39
N ASN A 447 8.62 -21.05 2.76
CA ASN A 447 9.92 -21.04 3.42
C ASN A 447 10.10 -19.74 4.25
N LYS A 448 10.42 -19.88 5.53
CA LYS A 448 10.59 -18.75 6.47
C LYS A 448 11.67 -17.75 6.03
N ASP A 449 12.80 -18.21 5.50
CA ASP A 449 13.89 -17.32 5.07
C ASP A 449 13.48 -16.47 3.85
N VAL A 450 12.67 -17.07 2.96
CA VAL A 450 12.07 -16.35 1.83
C VAL A 450 11.09 -15.30 2.32
N GLN A 451 10.26 -15.62 3.33
CA GLN A 451 9.32 -14.66 3.93
C GLN A 451 10.06 -13.48 4.54
N GLU A 452 11.11 -13.71 5.33
CA GLU A 452 11.91 -12.64 5.92
C GLU A 452 12.59 -11.77 4.85
N SER A 453 13.09 -12.37 3.77
CA SER A 453 13.69 -11.63 2.66
C SER A 453 12.69 -10.77 1.89
N ILE A 454 11.45 -11.27 1.69
CA ILE A 454 10.36 -10.49 1.08
C ILE A 454 9.95 -9.33 1.99
N ILE A 455 9.87 -9.57 3.30
CA ILE A 455 9.57 -8.54 4.29
C ILE A 455 10.62 -7.43 4.24
N ASP A 456 11.91 -7.79 4.25
CA ASP A 456 13.00 -6.82 4.16
C ASP A 456 12.93 -6.00 2.86
N LEU A 457 12.67 -6.65 1.71
CA LEU A 457 12.48 -5.96 0.42
C LEU A 457 11.29 -4.98 0.43
N LEU A 458 10.14 -5.38 1.01
CA LEU A 458 8.98 -4.51 1.10
C LEU A 458 9.27 -3.28 1.98
N VAL A 459 9.98 -3.45 3.09
CA VAL A 459 10.38 -2.32 3.95
C VAL A 459 11.44 -1.45 3.27
N GLN A 460 12.35 -2.04 2.50
CA GLN A 460 13.26 -1.29 1.64
C GLN A 460 12.49 -0.44 0.63
N CYS A 461 11.44 -0.96 -0.03
CA CYS A 461 10.62 -0.15 -0.92
C CYS A 461 9.98 1.04 -0.18
N ILE A 462 9.44 0.83 1.01
CA ILE A 462 8.84 1.91 1.82
C ILE A 462 9.85 3.01 2.13
N ILE A 463 11.06 2.64 2.55
CA ILE A 463 12.06 3.61 3.00
C ILE A 463 12.80 4.27 1.83
N LYS A 464 13.18 3.49 0.81
CA LYS A 464 13.96 3.96 -0.34
C LYS A 464 13.10 4.72 -1.35
N ASN A 465 11.89 4.24 -1.62
CA ASN A 465 10.98 4.83 -2.61
C ASN A 465 9.87 5.68 -2.00
N LYS A 466 9.77 5.74 -0.65
CA LYS A 466 8.73 6.50 0.08
C LYS A 466 7.30 6.09 -0.30
N ILE A 467 7.11 4.82 -0.67
CA ILE A 467 5.78 4.30 -1.01
C ILE A 467 5.00 3.96 0.26
N ILE A 468 3.69 4.19 0.22
CA ILE A 468 2.76 3.76 1.27
C ILE A 468 2.10 2.47 0.79
N ILE A 469 2.27 1.39 1.56
CA ILE A 469 1.69 0.08 1.23
C ILE A 469 0.48 -0.15 2.13
N SER A 470 -0.72 -0.15 1.55
CA SER A 470 -1.94 -0.53 2.25
C SER A 470 -2.04 -2.05 2.39
N THR A 471 -2.85 -2.52 3.35
CA THR A 471 -3.16 -3.95 3.52
C THR A 471 -3.70 -4.56 2.23
N ARG A 472 -4.59 -3.85 1.53
CA ARG A 472 -5.17 -4.30 0.26
C ARG A 472 -4.12 -4.50 -0.82
N ALA A 473 -3.20 -3.54 -0.97
CA ALA A 473 -2.11 -3.63 -1.93
C ALA A 473 -1.17 -4.80 -1.58
N LEU A 474 -0.91 -5.02 -0.29
CA LEU A 474 -0.08 -6.13 0.18
C LEU A 474 -0.73 -7.49 -0.08
N ILE A 475 -2.03 -7.64 0.18
CA ILE A 475 -2.79 -8.87 -0.11
C ILE A 475 -2.78 -9.17 -1.62
N ASN A 476 -3.03 -8.16 -2.47
CA ASN A 476 -2.95 -8.34 -3.92
C ASN A 476 -1.52 -8.66 -4.38
N PHE A 477 -0.50 -8.07 -3.75
CA PHE A 477 0.90 -8.40 -4.01
C PHE A 477 1.19 -9.89 -3.74
N MET A 478 0.66 -10.48 -2.65
CA MET A 478 0.83 -11.91 -2.38
C MET A 478 0.21 -12.79 -3.47
N TYR A 479 -0.94 -12.40 -4.00
CA TYR A 479 -1.54 -13.09 -5.15
C TYR A 479 -0.62 -13.04 -6.37
N ASP A 480 -0.12 -11.85 -6.71
CA ASP A 480 0.75 -11.61 -7.86
C ASP A 480 2.13 -12.24 -7.72
N LEU A 481 2.59 -12.47 -6.50
CA LEU A 481 3.82 -13.16 -6.20
C LEU A 481 3.72 -14.67 -6.47
N ILE A 482 2.54 -15.26 -6.25
CA ILE A 482 2.29 -16.69 -6.43
C ILE A 482 1.84 -17.00 -7.87
N VAL A 483 0.96 -16.18 -8.45
CA VAL A 483 0.29 -16.46 -9.72
C VAL A 483 0.91 -15.68 -10.89
N PRO A 484 1.59 -16.34 -11.85
CA PRO A 484 2.28 -15.69 -12.97
C PRO A 484 1.32 -15.26 -14.08
N ARG A 485 0.52 -14.22 -13.83
CA ARG A 485 -0.50 -13.71 -14.77
C ARG A 485 0.03 -13.33 -16.15
N ALA A 486 1.30 -12.93 -16.24
CA ALA A 486 1.94 -12.57 -17.50
C ALA A 486 2.17 -13.78 -18.44
N TYR A 487 2.15 -15.01 -17.91
CA TYR A 487 2.41 -16.24 -18.67
C TYR A 487 1.25 -17.23 -18.62
N ILE A 488 0.39 -17.15 -17.60
CA ILE A 488 -0.72 -18.08 -17.39
C ILE A 488 -2.01 -17.29 -17.17
N ASP A 489 -2.95 -17.43 -18.12
CA ASP A 489 -4.32 -16.97 -17.92
C ASP A 489 -5.11 -18.01 -17.11
N VAL A 490 -5.15 -17.80 -15.79
CA VAL A 490 -5.86 -18.68 -14.85
C VAL A 490 -7.40 -18.62 -14.97
N ASN A 491 -7.94 -17.65 -15.71
CA ASN A 491 -9.38 -17.58 -15.96
C ASN A 491 -9.80 -18.53 -17.09
N SER A 492 -8.88 -18.84 -18.01
CA SER A 492 -9.07 -19.79 -19.10
C SER A 492 -9.43 -21.19 -18.57
N PRO A 493 -10.46 -21.87 -19.12
CA PRO A 493 -10.81 -23.23 -18.71
C PRO A 493 -9.70 -24.25 -19.06
N ILE A 494 -8.78 -23.91 -19.96
CA ILE A 494 -7.69 -24.78 -20.41
C ILE A 494 -6.33 -24.46 -19.78
N PHE A 495 -6.27 -23.56 -18.78
CA PHE A 495 -5.00 -23.08 -18.21
C PHE A 495 -4.05 -24.21 -17.73
N LYS A 496 -4.59 -25.34 -17.25
CA LYS A 496 -3.77 -26.51 -16.88
C LYS A 496 -3.03 -27.13 -18.08
N SER A 497 -3.63 -27.08 -19.27
CA SER A 497 -2.99 -27.48 -20.53
C SER A 497 -1.89 -26.49 -20.92
N ASP A 498 -2.12 -25.19 -20.70
CA ASP A 498 -1.12 -24.15 -20.98
C ASP A 498 0.10 -24.29 -20.06
N ILE A 499 -0.10 -24.65 -18.80
CA ILE A 499 0.99 -25.03 -17.88
C ILE A 499 1.81 -26.20 -18.43
N LYS A 500 1.14 -27.25 -18.93
CA LYS A 500 1.81 -28.43 -19.51
C LYS A 500 2.63 -28.08 -20.76
N LYS A 501 2.20 -27.08 -21.53
CA LYS A 501 2.87 -26.61 -22.76
C LYS A 501 3.91 -25.51 -22.52
N LEU A 502 4.02 -24.99 -21.30
CA LEU A 502 4.95 -23.91 -20.98
C LEU A 502 6.39 -24.38 -21.24
N ASN A 503 7.11 -23.70 -22.12
CA ASN A 503 8.52 -24.02 -22.38
C ASN A 503 9.43 -23.63 -21.19
N ASN A 504 10.69 -24.06 -21.23
CA ASN A 504 11.65 -23.81 -20.13
C ASN A 504 11.86 -22.32 -19.88
N TYR A 505 11.97 -21.53 -20.94
CA TYR A 505 12.09 -20.07 -20.86
C TYR A 505 10.90 -19.42 -20.13
N GLY A 506 9.67 -19.77 -20.52
CA GLY A 506 8.44 -19.28 -19.89
C GLY A 506 8.30 -19.77 -18.44
N PHE A 507 8.73 -21.00 -18.15
CA PHE A 507 8.73 -21.53 -16.79
C PHE A 507 9.67 -20.76 -15.88
N ILE A 508 10.94 -20.56 -16.27
CA ILE A 508 11.93 -19.81 -15.47
C ILE A 508 11.43 -18.39 -15.16
N ARG A 509 10.79 -17.73 -16.13
CA ARG A 509 10.22 -16.38 -15.93
C ARG A 509 8.94 -16.36 -15.09
N SER A 510 8.27 -17.50 -14.95
CA SER A 510 7.09 -17.70 -14.09
C SER A 510 7.44 -18.09 -12.65
N LEU A 511 8.73 -18.21 -12.32
CA LEU A 511 9.18 -18.48 -10.95
C LEU A 511 9.26 -17.17 -10.15
N MET A 512 8.83 -17.25 -8.89
CA MET A 512 8.70 -16.12 -7.97
C MET A 512 9.93 -15.20 -7.93
N PRO A 513 11.19 -15.68 -7.79
CA PRO A 513 12.34 -14.79 -7.72
C PRO A 513 12.47 -13.90 -8.96
N ASN A 514 12.12 -14.43 -10.14
CA ASN A 514 12.13 -13.64 -11.37
C ASN A 514 10.91 -12.72 -11.48
N MET A 515 9.73 -13.19 -11.07
CA MET A 515 8.51 -12.39 -11.10
C MET A 515 8.61 -11.14 -10.22
N LEU A 516 9.22 -11.30 -9.04
CA LEU A 516 9.39 -10.25 -8.02
C LEU A 516 10.03 -8.98 -8.58
N PHE A 517 10.93 -9.12 -9.56
CA PHE A 517 11.73 -8.02 -10.10
C PHE A 517 11.44 -7.70 -11.59
N ASN A 518 10.75 -8.57 -12.33
CA ASN A 518 10.56 -8.37 -13.79
C ASN A 518 9.30 -7.60 -14.18
N HIS A 519 8.30 -7.50 -13.30
CA HIS A 519 6.93 -7.10 -13.65
C HIS A 519 6.49 -5.78 -13.04
N LYS A 520 7.23 -4.69 -13.33
CA LYS A 520 6.93 -3.35 -12.81
C LYS A 520 5.54 -2.81 -13.17
N GLU A 521 4.91 -3.38 -14.20
CA GLU A 521 3.58 -3.01 -14.67
C GLU A 521 2.42 -3.51 -13.78
N LEU A 522 2.66 -4.44 -12.85
CA LEU A 522 1.59 -5.06 -12.06
C LEU A 522 1.08 -4.15 -10.94
N SER A 523 1.98 -3.47 -10.24
CA SER A 523 1.64 -2.53 -9.17
C SER A 523 2.82 -1.62 -8.84
N PHE A 524 2.55 -0.54 -8.12
CA PHE A 524 3.58 0.37 -7.59
C PHE A 524 4.61 -0.35 -6.68
N ILE A 525 4.23 -1.48 -6.06
CA ILE A 525 5.15 -2.30 -5.25
C ILE A 525 6.16 -2.99 -6.17
N PHE A 526 5.70 -3.61 -7.27
CA PHE A 526 6.60 -4.24 -8.24
C PHE A 526 7.46 -3.23 -8.99
N GLU A 527 6.96 -2.01 -9.22
CA GLU A 527 7.76 -0.91 -9.76
C GLU A 527 8.93 -0.56 -8.84
N ALA A 528 8.68 -0.39 -7.54
CA ALA A 528 9.73 -0.15 -6.55
C ALA A 528 10.71 -1.34 -6.45
N LEU A 529 10.21 -2.58 -6.43
CA LEU A 529 11.05 -3.77 -6.37
C LEU A 529 11.98 -3.87 -7.59
N ASN A 530 11.52 -3.50 -8.79
CA ASN A 530 12.35 -3.51 -10.00
C ASN A 530 13.62 -2.64 -9.84
N GLU A 531 13.54 -1.51 -9.14
CA GLU A 531 14.69 -0.67 -8.84
C GLU A 531 15.66 -1.31 -7.84
N LEU A 532 15.14 -2.15 -6.94
CA LEU A 532 15.89 -2.88 -5.92
C LEU A 532 16.41 -4.25 -6.39
N ASP A 533 16.30 -4.56 -7.69
CA ASP A 533 16.75 -5.83 -8.23
C ASP A 533 18.23 -6.11 -7.87
N PRO A 534 18.54 -7.24 -7.21
CA PRO A 534 19.91 -7.59 -6.82
C PRO A 534 20.89 -7.67 -8.00
N LEU A 535 20.39 -7.82 -9.24
CA LEU A 535 21.22 -7.76 -10.45
C LEU A 535 21.90 -6.40 -10.67
N ASN A 536 21.41 -5.34 -10.03
CA ASN A 536 22.01 -4.00 -10.11
C ASN A 536 23.25 -3.87 -9.20
N ILE A 537 23.51 -4.85 -8.31
CA ILE A 537 24.65 -4.83 -7.39
C ILE A 537 25.91 -5.26 -8.14
N ARG A 538 26.94 -4.42 -8.07
CA ARG A 538 28.25 -4.68 -8.67
C ARG A 538 29.32 -4.73 -7.60
N ASN A 539 29.96 -5.89 -7.48
CA ASN A 539 31.18 -6.05 -6.72
C ASN A 539 32.04 -7.15 -7.37
N GLU A 540 33.34 -7.14 -7.07
CA GLU A 540 34.33 -8.03 -7.66
C GLU A 540 33.93 -9.52 -7.58
N LYS A 541 33.42 -9.95 -6.41
CA LYS A 541 33.00 -11.35 -6.20
C LYS A 541 31.78 -11.75 -7.03
N VAL A 542 30.82 -10.85 -7.21
CA VAL A 542 29.64 -11.08 -8.05
C VAL A 542 30.06 -11.19 -9.51
N ASP A 543 30.93 -10.30 -9.99
CA ASP A 543 31.41 -10.34 -11.38
C ASP A 543 32.22 -11.62 -11.65
N ASP A 544 33.10 -12.02 -10.72
CA ASP A 544 33.82 -13.31 -10.78
C ASP A 544 32.88 -14.51 -10.85
N PHE A 545 31.80 -14.49 -10.05
CA PHE A 545 30.80 -15.55 -10.08
C PHE A 545 30.06 -15.59 -11.41
N ILE A 546 29.64 -14.44 -11.95
CA ILE A 546 28.95 -14.36 -13.25
C ILE A 546 29.81 -14.98 -14.35
N ILE A 547 31.12 -14.72 -14.36
CA ILE A 547 32.06 -15.29 -15.32
C ILE A 547 32.11 -16.82 -15.17
N LYS A 548 32.26 -17.33 -13.93
CA LYS A 548 32.30 -18.77 -13.65
C LYS A 548 30.99 -19.48 -14.04
N PHE A 549 29.85 -18.88 -13.71
CA PHE A 549 28.52 -19.40 -14.02
C PHE A 549 28.32 -19.50 -15.54
N ASN A 550 28.67 -18.45 -16.28
CA ASN A 550 28.49 -18.42 -17.73
C ASN A 550 29.39 -19.41 -18.49
N ASN A 551 30.53 -19.80 -17.91
CA ASN A 551 31.45 -20.77 -18.50
C ASN A 551 31.23 -22.22 -18.02
N SER A 552 30.33 -22.45 -17.05
CA SER A 552 30.07 -23.78 -16.52
C SER A 552 29.11 -24.58 -17.42
N ASN A 553 29.33 -25.89 -17.52
CA ASN A 553 28.38 -26.82 -18.15
C ASN A 553 27.37 -27.37 -17.12
N GLU A 554 27.67 -27.28 -15.83
CA GLU A 554 26.83 -27.82 -14.75
C GLU A 554 26.14 -26.69 -13.97
N VAL A 555 25.33 -25.88 -14.64
CA VAL A 555 24.70 -24.69 -14.03
C VAL A 555 23.78 -25.06 -12.84
N ILE A 556 23.04 -26.17 -12.94
CA ILE A 556 22.11 -26.63 -11.90
C ILE A 556 22.84 -27.01 -10.59
N SER A 557 24.11 -27.43 -10.67
CA SER A 557 24.90 -27.77 -9.48
C SER A 557 25.05 -26.57 -8.52
N TYR A 558 25.20 -25.36 -9.06
CA TYR A 558 25.26 -24.14 -8.25
C TYR A 558 23.97 -23.90 -7.47
N PHE A 559 22.81 -24.13 -8.08
CA PHE A 559 21.53 -23.99 -7.37
C PHE A 559 21.42 -24.97 -6.21
N ASN A 560 21.77 -26.23 -6.44
CA ASN A 560 21.72 -27.27 -5.41
C ASN A 560 22.68 -26.99 -4.24
N GLN A 561 23.84 -26.39 -4.52
CA GLN A 561 24.84 -26.04 -3.52
C GLN A 561 24.46 -24.78 -2.73
N PHE A 562 24.06 -23.71 -3.42
CA PHE A 562 24.00 -22.36 -2.85
C PHE A 562 22.59 -21.84 -2.61
N ILE A 563 21.52 -22.58 -2.93
CA ILE A 563 20.14 -22.11 -2.79
C ILE A 563 19.31 -23.10 -1.96
N ASP A 564 18.51 -22.59 -1.03
CA ASP A 564 17.57 -23.38 -0.24
C ASP A 564 16.18 -23.43 -0.87
N TYR A 565 16.04 -24.25 -1.92
CA TYR A 565 14.75 -24.48 -2.52
C TYR A 565 13.95 -25.61 -1.88
N PRO A 566 12.61 -25.53 -1.91
CA PRO A 566 11.75 -26.68 -1.66
C PRO A 566 12.11 -27.84 -2.60
N LYS A 567 11.92 -29.07 -2.09
CA LYS A 567 12.18 -30.28 -2.88
C LYS A 567 11.34 -30.27 -4.16
N GLY A 568 12.00 -30.42 -5.30
CA GLY A 568 11.38 -30.48 -6.61
C GLY A 568 11.11 -29.13 -7.30
N TYR A 569 11.53 -28.02 -6.69
CA TYR A 569 11.30 -26.68 -7.22
C TYR A 569 11.87 -26.47 -8.65
N LEU A 570 13.03 -27.08 -8.93
CA LEU A 570 13.70 -27.02 -10.24
C LEU A 570 13.56 -28.30 -11.06
N ASP A 571 12.69 -29.25 -10.71
CA ASP A 571 12.64 -30.58 -11.36
C ASP A 571 12.54 -30.49 -12.89
N LYS A 572 11.74 -29.54 -13.39
CA LYS A 572 11.58 -29.29 -14.83
C LYS A 572 12.87 -28.88 -15.55
N LEU A 573 13.86 -28.36 -14.82
CA LEU A 573 15.10 -27.80 -15.37
C LEU A 573 16.29 -28.78 -15.29
N ASN A 574 16.13 -29.94 -14.66
CA ASN A 574 17.23 -30.89 -14.45
C ASN A 574 17.74 -31.51 -15.76
N ASP A 575 16.87 -31.66 -16.77
CA ASP A 575 17.18 -32.31 -18.06
C ASP A 575 17.59 -31.30 -19.16
N ILE A 576 17.87 -30.03 -18.82
CA ILE A 576 18.26 -29.02 -19.80
C ILE A 576 19.72 -29.21 -20.19
N ASP A 577 19.96 -29.56 -21.46
CA ASP A 577 21.29 -29.56 -22.06
C ASP A 577 21.73 -28.12 -22.37
N LEU A 578 22.59 -27.55 -21.52
CA LEU A 578 23.14 -26.20 -21.68
C LEU A 578 24.47 -26.18 -22.47
N GLY A 579 24.84 -27.30 -23.11
CA GLY A 579 26.09 -27.47 -23.86
C GLY A 579 26.13 -26.73 -25.21
N ASP A 580 24.97 -26.47 -25.83
CA ASP A 580 24.87 -25.84 -27.15
C ASP A 580 24.56 -24.33 -27.09
N THR A 581 25.19 -23.56 -28.00
CA THR A 581 25.21 -22.09 -28.00
C THR A 581 23.88 -21.38 -28.28
N ASP A 582 22.82 -22.10 -28.66
CA ASP A 582 21.50 -21.53 -28.97
C ASP A 582 20.67 -21.19 -27.71
N ASP A 583 21.05 -21.71 -26.54
CA ASP A 583 20.35 -21.49 -25.27
C ASP A 583 20.88 -20.30 -24.45
N LYS A 584 21.59 -19.35 -25.08
CA LYS A 584 22.06 -18.11 -24.42
C LYS A 584 20.94 -17.37 -23.68
N LYS A 585 19.71 -17.39 -24.19
CA LYS A 585 18.54 -16.78 -23.54
C LYS A 585 18.14 -17.52 -22.26
N ILE A 586 18.12 -18.86 -22.27
CA ILE A 586 17.79 -19.67 -21.09
C ILE A 586 18.90 -19.51 -20.04
N ARG A 587 20.16 -19.59 -20.45
CA ARG A 587 21.31 -19.40 -19.55
C ARG A 587 21.29 -18.03 -18.87
N TYR A 588 20.94 -16.96 -19.61
CA TYR A 588 20.79 -15.63 -19.03
C TYR A 588 19.65 -15.56 -18.01
N GLU A 589 18.49 -16.15 -18.30
CA GLU A 589 17.37 -16.20 -17.34
C GLU A 589 17.67 -17.10 -16.12
N LEU A 590 18.48 -18.15 -16.28
CA LEU A 590 18.99 -18.95 -15.16
C LEU A 590 19.94 -18.14 -14.28
N LEU A 591 20.84 -17.34 -14.86
CA LEU A 591 21.71 -16.45 -14.08
C LEU A 591 20.87 -15.45 -13.27
N LYS A 592 19.85 -14.84 -13.88
CA LYS A 592 18.92 -13.95 -13.15
C LYS A 592 18.22 -14.68 -12.01
N LEU A 593 17.68 -15.87 -12.31
CA LEU A 593 17.03 -16.70 -11.30
C LEU A 593 17.98 -17.00 -10.15
N PHE A 594 19.23 -17.36 -10.44
CA PHE A 594 20.24 -17.66 -9.42
C PHE A 594 20.50 -16.45 -8.51
N ILE A 595 20.88 -15.30 -9.07
CA ILE A 595 21.24 -14.11 -8.28
C ILE A 595 20.05 -13.66 -7.41
N ARG A 596 18.85 -13.63 -7.99
CA ARG A 596 17.62 -13.24 -7.26
C ARG A 596 17.24 -14.25 -6.19
N SER A 597 17.43 -15.55 -6.45
CA SER A 597 17.14 -16.59 -5.46
C SER A 597 18.18 -16.64 -4.36
N TYR A 598 19.45 -16.35 -4.67
CA TYR A 598 20.51 -16.25 -3.68
C TYR A 598 20.25 -15.09 -2.71
N TYR A 599 19.65 -14.01 -3.18
CA TYR A 599 19.15 -12.94 -2.31
C TYR A 599 18.04 -13.41 -1.36
N LEU A 600 17.10 -14.25 -1.85
CA LEU A 600 15.91 -14.65 -1.09
C LEU A 600 16.14 -15.85 -0.14
N CYS A 601 16.94 -16.82 -0.55
CA CYS A 601 17.20 -18.05 0.21
C CYS A 601 18.58 -18.65 -0.10
N GLY A 602 19.59 -17.79 -0.26
CA GLY A 602 20.98 -18.22 -0.45
C GLY A 602 21.55 -18.94 0.77
N LYS A 603 22.34 -19.99 0.51
CA LYS A 603 23.15 -20.70 1.48
C LYS A 603 24.58 -20.20 1.43
N GLU A 604 25.23 -20.17 2.59
CA GLU A 604 26.63 -19.80 2.75
C GLU A 604 26.93 -18.33 2.34
N ASN A 605 28.19 -17.90 2.51
CA ASN A 605 28.64 -16.54 2.18
C ASN A 605 29.43 -16.50 0.87
N LEU A 606 28.79 -16.85 -0.25
CA LEU A 606 29.41 -16.78 -1.59
C LEU A 606 29.80 -15.32 -1.92
N PHE A 607 28.85 -14.40 -1.80
CA PHE A 607 29.05 -12.94 -1.85
C PHE A 607 27.92 -12.22 -1.10
N SER A 608 28.11 -10.92 -0.83
CA SER A 608 27.08 -10.07 -0.22
C SER A 608 26.32 -9.31 -1.30
N LEU A 609 25.00 -9.37 -1.22
CA LEU A 609 24.06 -8.56 -2.02
C LEU A 609 23.37 -7.50 -1.14
N LYS A 610 23.90 -7.20 0.04
CA LYS A 610 23.29 -6.24 0.97
C LYS A 610 23.72 -4.80 0.67
N ASP A 611 22.81 -3.87 0.95
CA ASP A 611 23.07 -2.44 0.85
C ASP A 611 23.57 -1.89 2.21
N GLU A 612 24.89 -1.77 2.36
CA GLU A 612 25.51 -1.28 3.59
C GLU A 612 25.09 0.16 3.96
N VAL A 613 24.74 1.00 2.96
CA VAL A 613 24.29 2.37 3.21
C VAL A 613 22.91 2.34 3.84
N TYR A 614 22.05 1.42 3.36
CA TYR A 614 20.74 1.19 3.95
C TYR A 614 20.83 0.66 5.37
N GLU A 615 21.64 -0.38 5.64
CA GLU A 615 21.78 -0.94 6.98
C GLU A 615 22.24 0.13 8.00
N LYS A 616 23.21 0.96 7.64
CA LYS A 616 23.66 2.08 8.49
C LYS A 616 22.57 3.13 8.74
N TYR A 617 21.74 3.41 7.75
CA TYR A 617 20.64 4.35 7.90
C TYR A 617 19.58 3.81 8.87
N ILE A 618 19.21 2.53 8.76
CA ILE A 618 18.25 1.88 9.66
C ILE A 618 18.77 1.82 11.10
N GLU A 619 20.04 1.48 11.27
CA GLU A 619 20.69 1.48 12.57
C GLU A 619 20.64 2.88 13.20
N ALA A 620 20.99 3.92 12.44
CA ALA A 620 20.89 5.31 12.88
C ALA A 620 19.45 5.73 13.21
N LEU A 621 18.47 5.30 12.42
CA LEU A 621 17.05 5.60 12.63
C LEU A 621 16.55 5.04 13.97
N TYR A 622 16.93 3.80 14.30
CA TYR A 622 16.61 3.17 15.57
C TYR A 622 17.24 3.94 16.75
N PHE A 623 18.56 4.18 16.71
CA PHE A 623 19.25 4.85 17.81
C PHE A 623 18.85 6.32 17.97
N TRP A 624 18.43 6.99 16.89
CA TRP A 624 17.97 8.38 16.94
C TRP A 624 16.66 8.48 17.69
N ASN A 625 15.70 7.59 17.40
CA ASN A 625 14.41 7.55 18.09
C ASN A 625 14.54 7.17 19.58
N ARG A 626 15.57 6.40 19.95
CA ARG A 626 15.89 6.10 21.36
C ARG A 626 16.73 7.17 22.07
N GLY A 627 17.32 8.11 21.33
CA GLY A 627 18.22 9.11 21.88
C GLY A 627 19.59 8.59 22.33
N ASP A 628 20.07 7.48 21.76
CA ASP A 628 21.38 6.88 22.08
C ASP A 628 22.53 7.64 21.41
N LYS A 629 23.07 8.65 22.13
CA LYS A 629 24.09 9.58 21.60
C LYS A 629 25.37 8.91 21.09
N PRO A 630 26.03 7.98 21.83
CA PRO A 630 27.24 7.33 21.35
C PRO A 630 27.08 6.64 19.98
N LYS A 631 25.93 5.98 19.77
CA LYS A 631 25.64 5.24 18.54
C LYS A 631 25.34 6.14 17.34
N LEU A 632 24.99 7.39 17.57
CA LEU A 632 24.68 8.36 16.51
C LEU A 632 25.91 9.07 15.93
N LYS A 633 27.07 8.97 16.58
CA LYS A 633 28.28 9.65 16.09
C LYS A 633 28.61 9.37 14.61
N PRO A 634 28.56 8.12 14.10
CA PRO A 634 28.87 7.85 12.69
C PRO A 634 27.96 8.59 11.71
N ILE A 635 26.64 8.64 11.97
CA ILE A 635 25.69 9.29 11.06
C ILE A 635 25.86 10.81 11.04
N TYR A 636 26.12 11.41 12.21
CA TYR A 636 26.41 12.84 12.30
C TYR A 636 27.73 13.19 11.60
N ASP A 637 28.76 12.35 11.74
CA ASP A 637 30.05 12.55 11.06
C ASP A 637 29.90 12.40 9.53
N ASP A 638 29.16 11.40 9.06
CA ASP A 638 28.89 11.17 7.63
C ASP A 638 28.13 12.35 7.01
N VAL A 639 27.08 12.84 7.67
CA VAL A 639 26.30 13.99 7.19
C VAL A 639 27.11 15.28 7.26
N LYS A 640 27.85 15.53 8.35
CA LYS A 640 28.77 16.68 8.46
C LYS A 640 29.80 16.70 7.34
N ASN A 641 30.42 15.55 7.05
CA ASN A 641 31.37 15.43 5.94
C ASN A 641 30.69 15.70 4.59
N GLY A 642 29.46 15.21 4.40
CA GLY A 642 28.67 15.45 3.21
C GLY A 642 28.35 16.93 2.99
N ILE A 643 28.00 17.64 4.07
CA ILE A 643 27.76 19.10 4.05
C ILE A 643 29.04 19.83 3.60
N LEU A 644 30.19 19.56 4.22
CA LEU A 644 31.46 20.23 3.88
C LEU A 644 31.92 19.94 2.45
N LYS A 645 31.62 18.74 1.92
CA LYS A 645 32.01 18.30 0.57
C LYS A 645 30.96 18.59 -0.51
N TRP A 646 29.80 19.15 -0.18
CA TRP A 646 28.68 19.36 -1.11
C TRP A 646 29.07 20.11 -2.39
N ASN A 647 29.84 21.20 -2.23
CA ASN A 647 30.36 22.02 -3.32
C ASN A 647 31.78 21.60 -3.76
N GLY A 648 32.19 20.37 -3.42
CA GLY A 648 33.49 19.78 -3.70
C GLY A 648 34.42 19.79 -2.48
N GLU A 649 35.53 19.06 -2.57
CA GLU A 649 36.49 18.92 -1.48
C GLU A 649 37.20 20.25 -1.15
N ALA A 650 37.19 20.63 0.13
CA ALA A 650 37.88 21.78 0.72
C ALA A 650 38.91 21.30 1.77
N ASN A 651 39.69 22.22 2.37
CA ASN A 651 40.55 21.84 3.48
C ASN A 651 39.70 21.56 4.74
N LYS A 652 40.31 21.04 5.80
CA LYS A 652 39.62 20.69 7.05
C LYS A 652 38.86 21.91 7.61
N GLU A 653 37.61 21.70 8.03
CA GLU A 653 36.71 22.74 8.59
C GLU A 653 36.39 23.89 7.64
N GLN A 654 36.47 23.63 6.33
CA GLN A 654 36.08 24.59 5.29
C GLN A 654 34.97 24.04 4.42
N ILE A 655 34.14 24.95 3.92
CA ILE A 655 33.13 24.67 2.89
C ILE A 655 33.44 25.49 1.64
N ASN A 656 33.20 24.93 0.46
CA ASN A 656 33.37 25.63 -0.81
C ASN A 656 32.10 26.41 -1.15
N ILE A 657 32.24 27.68 -1.53
CA ILE A 657 31.14 28.53 -2.00
C ILE A 657 30.84 28.22 -3.47
N PHE A 658 29.55 28.24 -3.84
CA PHE A 658 29.13 28.02 -5.21
C PHE A 658 29.30 29.25 -6.12
N ILE A 659 30.44 29.32 -6.84
CA ILE A 659 30.74 30.42 -7.80
C ILE A 659 30.45 30.09 -9.27
N GLY A 660 29.57 29.12 -9.54
CA GLY A 660 29.16 28.76 -10.90
C GLY A 660 30.28 28.24 -11.80
N LYS A 661 30.34 28.69 -13.07
CA LYS A 661 31.30 28.19 -14.08
C LYS A 661 32.78 28.39 -13.68
N ASN A 662 33.07 29.37 -12.81
CA ASN A 662 34.43 29.68 -12.39
C ASN A 662 35.01 28.66 -11.38
N GLN A 663 34.18 27.78 -10.80
CA GLN A 663 34.63 26.67 -9.92
C GLN A 663 35.60 25.69 -10.58
N GLY A 664 35.69 25.70 -11.92
CA GLY A 664 36.67 24.93 -12.68
C GLY A 664 38.10 25.50 -12.59
N LYS A 665 38.24 26.82 -12.41
CA LYS A 665 39.54 27.52 -12.37
C LYS A 665 39.98 27.84 -10.95
N TYR A 666 39.05 28.24 -10.09
CA TYR A 666 39.33 28.59 -8.70
C TYR A 666 38.31 27.93 -7.78
N LYS A 667 38.73 27.51 -6.59
CA LYS A 667 37.84 27.21 -5.45
C LYS A 667 37.81 28.43 -4.56
N VAL A 668 36.63 28.80 -4.08
CA VAL A 668 36.49 29.78 -3.01
C VAL A 668 35.96 29.02 -1.82
N SER A 669 36.66 29.11 -0.69
CA SER A 669 36.35 28.40 0.52
C SER A 669 36.24 29.38 1.69
N GLU A 670 35.36 29.06 2.61
CA GLU A 670 35.25 29.77 3.89
C GLU A 670 35.40 28.81 5.06
N ASP A 671 35.77 29.35 6.23
CA ASP A 671 35.88 28.56 7.45
C ASP A 671 34.50 28.46 8.11
N ILE A 672 34.06 27.24 8.42
CA ILE A 672 32.77 26.98 9.09
C ILE A 672 32.98 26.07 10.30
N ASP A 673 32.61 26.56 11.49
CA ASP A 673 32.61 25.75 12.72
C ASP A 673 31.23 25.12 12.90
N LEU A 674 31.19 23.79 12.72
CA LEU A 674 29.96 23.03 12.65
C LEU A 674 30.02 21.91 13.69
N LYS A 675 29.37 22.10 14.83
CA LYS A 675 29.36 21.16 15.95
C LYS A 675 28.03 20.43 16.05
N VAL A 676 28.07 19.18 16.47
CA VAL A 676 26.88 18.35 16.64
C VAL A 676 26.03 18.89 17.79
N ASP A 677 24.73 19.05 17.55
CA ASP A 677 23.74 19.36 18.55
C ASP A 677 22.75 18.19 18.68
N THR A 678 22.62 17.67 19.90
CA THR A 678 21.74 16.53 20.24
C THR A 678 20.56 16.96 21.12
N SER A 679 20.26 18.25 21.22
CA SER A 679 19.22 18.76 22.10
C SER A 679 17.81 18.34 21.70
N ASN A 680 17.61 17.89 20.46
CA ASN A 680 16.31 17.54 19.88
C ASN A 680 16.04 16.03 19.85
N LEU A 681 16.92 15.22 20.44
CA LEU A 681 16.73 13.78 20.44
C LEU A 681 15.45 13.41 21.22
N PRO A 682 14.58 12.58 20.64
CA PRO A 682 13.46 12.00 21.38
C PRO A 682 13.98 11.04 22.47
N LYS A 683 13.06 10.64 23.35
CA LYS A 683 13.32 9.65 24.40
C LYS A 683 12.29 8.55 24.31
N ASP A 684 12.71 7.44 23.74
CA ASP A 684 11.97 6.19 23.74
C ASP A 684 12.84 5.10 24.37
N GLU A 685 12.36 4.53 25.48
CA GLU A 685 13.09 3.50 26.23
C GLU A 685 12.79 2.09 25.71
N ASP A 686 11.77 1.93 24.86
CA ASP A 686 11.35 0.63 24.35
C ASP A 686 12.45 0.00 23.50
N ALA A 687 12.64 -1.31 23.69
CA ALA A 687 13.59 -2.10 22.91
C ALA A 687 13.12 -2.26 21.44
N GLU A 688 11.81 -2.34 21.24
CA GLU A 688 11.17 -2.44 19.93
C GLU A 688 10.25 -1.23 19.71
N LEU A 689 10.66 -0.36 18.79
CA LEU A 689 9.96 0.87 18.47
C LEU A 689 8.79 0.56 17.54
N LYS A 690 7.57 0.72 18.06
CA LYS A 690 6.32 0.57 17.31
C LYS A 690 5.88 1.88 16.63
N LYS A 691 6.07 2.99 17.34
CA LYS A 691 5.87 4.36 16.84
C LYS A 691 7.26 5.00 16.73
N PHE A 692 7.66 5.48 15.55
CA PHE A 692 8.93 6.20 15.38
C PHE A 692 8.88 7.18 14.21
N ILE A 693 9.74 8.19 14.25
CA ILE A 693 9.91 9.16 13.16
C ILE A 693 10.83 8.52 12.11
N SER A 694 10.36 8.44 10.86
CA SER A 694 11.05 7.75 9.75
C SER A 694 12.17 8.57 9.08
N THR A 695 12.32 9.84 9.47
CA THR A 695 13.32 10.79 8.96
C THR A 695 14.19 11.30 10.11
N LEU A 696 15.50 11.33 9.92
CA LEU A 696 16.44 11.80 10.94
C LEU A 696 16.47 13.33 10.98
N LYS A 697 16.01 13.93 12.09
CA LYS A 697 16.11 15.37 12.29
C LYS A 697 17.44 15.68 12.98
N LEU A 698 18.50 15.93 12.22
CA LEU A 698 19.84 16.19 12.76
C LEU A 698 20.03 17.69 13.01
N ARG A 699 20.72 18.06 14.09
CA ARG A 699 21.06 19.46 14.39
C ARG A 699 22.54 19.72 14.44
N TYR A 700 22.92 20.90 13.96
CA TYR A 700 24.28 21.41 14.02
C TYR A 700 24.30 22.84 14.53
N LYS A 701 25.25 23.15 15.42
CA LYS A 701 25.44 24.46 16.04
C LYS A 701 26.72 25.10 15.53
N ASN A 702 26.65 26.42 15.30
CA ASN A 702 27.83 27.27 15.16
C ASN A 702 28.09 27.99 16.49
N ASP A 703 29.23 27.73 17.13
CA ASP A 703 29.54 28.29 18.46
C ASP A 703 29.70 29.82 18.45
N LYS A 704 30.04 30.42 17.31
CA LYS A 704 30.18 31.88 17.19
C LYS A 704 28.84 32.62 17.23
N VAL A 705 27.78 31.98 16.72
CA VAL A 705 26.45 32.58 16.57
C VAL A 705 25.47 32.05 17.63
N GLY A 706 25.76 30.89 18.24
CA GLY A 706 24.90 30.25 19.24
C GLY A 706 23.59 29.69 18.68
N LYS A 707 23.42 29.73 17.35
CA LYS A 707 22.23 29.25 16.64
C LYS A 707 22.42 27.80 16.18
N SER A 708 21.39 26.98 16.38
CA SER A 708 21.34 25.61 15.87
C SER A 708 20.48 25.54 14.61
N TYR A 709 20.93 24.76 13.64
CA TYR A 709 20.26 24.49 12.38
C TYR A 709 19.82 23.04 12.34
N GLU A 710 18.57 22.80 11.97
CA GLU A 710 17.99 21.46 11.84
C GLU A 710 17.89 21.06 10.37
N ILE A 711 18.15 19.79 10.10
CA ILE A 711 18.05 19.20 8.77
C ILE A 711 17.32 17.86 8.83
N ASP A 712 16.34 17.69 7.94
CA ASP A 712 15.63 16.44 7.74
C ASP A 712 16.43 15.55 6.78
N VAL A 713 16.99 14.45 7.29
CA VAL A 713 17.78 13.48 6.53
C VAL A 713 16.99 12.19 6.36
N ASP A 714 16.41 12.03 5.17
CA ASP A 714 15.85 10.76 4.71
C ASP A 714 16.93 9.85 4.07
N PHE A 715 16.56 8.62 3.72
CA PHE A 715 17.50 7.68 3.11
C PHE A 715 18.07 8.19 1.78
N SER A 716 17.25 8.83 0.94
CA SER A 716 17.67 9.30 -0.38
C SER A 716 18.74 10.40 -0.28
N LEU A 717 18.54 11.35 0.64
CA LEU A 717 19.53 12.38 0.95
C LEU A 717 20.78 11.75 1.55
N TYR A 718 20.64 10.85 2.53
CA TYR A 718 21.77 10.19 3.14
C TYR A 718 22.62 9.41 2.13
N LYS A 719 21.98 8.65 1.24
CA LYS A 719 22.65 7.94 0.14
C LYS A 719 23.43 8.89 -0.76
N LEU A 720 22.85 10.03 -1.11
CA LEU A 720 23.55 11.06 -1.89
C LEU A 720 24.75 11.61 -1.12
N LEU A 721 24.62 11.92 0.17
CA LEU A 721 25.72 12.42 0.99
C LEU A 721 26.88 11.41 1.11
N ILE A 722 26.58 10.11 1.21
CA ILE A 722 27.61 9.06 1.18
C ILE A 722 28.31 9.01 -0.19
N GLN A 723 27.58 9.17 -1.30
CA GLN A 723 28.21 9.28 -2.62
C GLN A 723 29.10 10.52 -2.71
N VAL A 724 28.65 11.67 -2.17
CA VAL A 724 29.44 12.91 -2.09
C VAL A 724 30.71 12.70 -1.28
N ASN A 725 30.63 12.00 -0.15
CA ASN A 725 31.79 11.63 0.66
C ASN A 725 32.82 10.78 -0.11
N ARG A 726 32.35 9.98 -1.07
CA ARG A 726 33.15 9.15 -2.00
C ARG A 726 33.57 9.89 -3.28
N GLY A 727 33.33 11.20 -3.37
CA GLY A 727 33.80 12.05 -4.46
C GLY A 727 32.78 12.34 -5.57
N TYR A 728 31.53 11.88 -5.43
CA TYR A 728 30.45 12.29 -6.33
C TYR A 728 30.17 13.78 -6.18
N ARG A 729 29.91 14.48 -7.29
CA ARG A 729 29.55 15.89 -7.28
C ARG A 729 28.09 16.06 -7.68
N PRO A 730 27.22 16.63 -6.82
CA PRO A 730 25.80 16.80 -7.10
C PRO A 730 25.57 17.58 -8.39
N ASN A 731 24.73 17.03 -9.26
CA ASN A 731 24.33 17.65 -10.52
C ASN A 731 23.11 18.58 -10.32
N LYS A 732 22.63 19.22 -11.39
CA LYS A 732 21.47 20.13 -11.33
C LYS A 732 20.18 19.42 -10.90
N LYS A 733 19.97 18.15 -11.30
CA LYS A 733 18.80 17.36 -10.88
C LYS A 733 18.87 17.03 -9.39
N ASP A 734 20.03 16.62 -8.89
CA ASP A 734 20.23 16.33 -7.46
C ASP A 734 19.92 17.57 -6.62
N LYS A 735 20.46 18.72 -7.04
CA LYS A 735 20.20 20.01 -6.40
C LYS A 735 18.71 20.38 -6.40
N ASN A 736 18.02 20.18 -7.52
CA ASN A 736 16.58 20.42 -7.62
C ASN A 736 15.74 19.43 -6.80
N HIS A 737 16.22 18.21 -6.58
CA HIS A 737 15.52 17.21 -5.78
C HIS A 737 15.63 17.53 -4.27
N PHE A 738 16.78 18.04 -3.84
CA PHE A 738 17.07 18.35 -2.43
C PHE A 738 17.12 19.87 -2.15
N ILE A 739 16.07 20.61 -2.53
CA ILE A 739 16.01 22.08 -2.36
C ILE A 739 16.13 22.48 -0.88
N LYS A 740 15.40 21.81 0.04
CA LYS A 740 15.50 22.08 1.48
C LYS A 740 16.91 21.90 2.03
N PHE A 741 17.67 20.96 1.47
CA PHE A 741 19.07 20.75 1.84
C PHE A 741 19.96 21.91 1.38
N ILE A 742 19.66 22.48 0.20
CA ILE A 742 20.35 23.67 -0.30
C ILE A 742 20.02 24.87 0.58
N GLU A 743 18.74 25.10 0.91
CA GLU A 743 18.32 26.18 1.81
C GLU A 743 19.02 26.07 3.18
N PHE A 744 19.19 24.84 3.68
CA PHE A 744 19.97 24.57 4.89
C PHE A 744 21.47 24.94 4.72
N ILE A 745 22.11 24.59 3.60
CA ILE A 745 23.51 24.97 3.33
C ILE A 745 23.63 26.49 3.22
N ASP A 746 22.75 27.15 2.48
CA ASP A 746 22.77 28.60 2.30
C ASP A 746 22.62 29.31 3.66
N SER A 747 21.73 28.81 4.52
CA SER A 747 21.54 29.30 5.90
C SER A 747 22.77 29.09 6.80
N LEU A 748 23.58 28.06 6.51
CA LEU A 748 24.85 27.82 7.20
C LEU A 748 25.96 28.74 6.67
N GLU A 749 26.05 28.94 5.35
CA GLU A 749 26.98 29.85 4.68
C GLU A 749 26.80 31.31 5.17
N GLU A 750 25.57 31.75 5.45
CA GLU A 750 25.29 33.06 6.07
C GLU A 750 25.97 33.26 7.45
N THR A 751 26.28 32.17 8.16
CA THR A 751 26.99 32.21 9.46
C THR A 751 28.48 31.89 9.36
N GLY A 752 28.97 31.64 8.15
CA GLY A 752 30.36 31.36 7.88
C GLY A 752 31.23 32.60 7.98
N SER A 753 32.47 32.48 7.51
CA SER A 753 33.43 33.59 7.56
C SER A 753 33.36 34.52 6.35
N GLN A 754 32.36 34.43 5.46
CA GLN A 754 32.32 35.21 4.20
C GLN A 754 32.62 36.71 4.37
N ASN A 755 32.12 37.33 5.43
CA ASN A 755 32.32 38.75 5.70
C ASN A 755 33.70 39.10 6.29
N ASN A 756 34.43 38.11 6.80
CA ASN A 756 35.69 38.30 7.53
C ASN A 756 36.90 37.67 6.83
N LYS A 757 36.74 36.49 6.21
CA LYS A 757 37.83 35.71 5.61
C LYS A 757 37.31 34.75 4.53
N LEU A 758 37.93 34.82 3.35
CA LEU A 758 37.74 33.89 2.24
C LEU A 758 39.09 33.37 1.75
N ILE A 759 39.13 32.12 1.30
CA ILE A 759 40.32 31.48 0.74
C ILE A 759 40.06 31.11 -0.71
N PHE A 760 40.90 31.58 -1.62
CA PHE A 760 40.86 31.29 -3.03
C PHE A 760 41.97 30.29 -3.35
N THR A 761 41.63 29.13 -3.87
CA THR A 761 42.61 28.12 -4.32
C THR A 761 42.52 27.94 -5.82
N GLU A 762 43.60 28.22 -6.55
CA GLU A 762 43.67 27.95 -7.98
C GLU A 762 43.72 26.44 -8.24
N LYS A 763 42.98 25.96 -9.25
CA LYS A 763 43.00 24.55 -9.70
C LYS A 763 43.92 24.42 -10.92
N ASN A 764 45.22 24.43 -10.69
CA ASN A 764 46.22 24.10 -11.72
C ASN A 764 46.89 22.78 -11.36
N ARG A 765 46.98 21.86 -12.33
CA ARG A 765 47.40 20.46 -12.12
C ARG A 765 48.79 20.30 -11.49
N ASP A 766 49.62 21.34 -11.52
CA ASP A 766 51.01 21.30 -11.04
C ASP A 766 51.25 22.06 -9.70
N ILE A 767 50.67 23.25 -9.51
CA ILE A 767 50.82 24.06 -8.29
C ILE A 767 49.50 24.78 -7.98
N ASN A 768 48.84 24.41 -6.89
CA ASN A 768 47.60 25.03 -6.44
C ASN A 768 47.89 26.24 -5.55
N LYS A 769 48.12 27.42 -6.14
CA LYS A 769 48.31 28.66 -5.38
C LYS A 769 47.09 28.98 -4.52
N LYS A 770 47.34 29.44 -3.29
CA LYS A 770 46.29 29.83 -2.33
C LYS A 770 46.40 31.31 -2.04
N TYR A 771 45.26 31.99 -2.01
CA TYR A 771 45.14 33.39 -1.64
C TYR A 771 44.11 33.53 -0.53
N LYS A 772 44.37 34.43 0.41
CA LYS A 772 43.48 34.76 1.52
C LYS A 772 42.99 36.20 1.36
N LEU A 773 41.68 36.38 1.32
CA LEU A 773 41.03 37.67 1.49
C LEU A 773 40.57 37.76 2.94
N GLU A 774 41.02 38.76 3.71
CA GLU A 774 40.56 38.99 5.08
C GLU A 774 40.19 40.45 5.29
N TYR A 775 39.18 40.71 6.11
CA TYR A 775 38.86 42.06 6.57
C TYR A 775 39.68 42.37 7.82
N ASP A 776 40.47 43.44 7.75
CA ASP A 776 41.22 43.94 8.88
C ASP A 776 40.34 44.89 9.69
N ASN A 777 39.87 44.43 10.87
CA ASN A 777 38.99 45.21 11.73
C ASN A 777 39.69 46.44 12.34
N GLU A 778 41.02 46.42 12.51
CA GLU A 778 41.74 47.55 13.12
C GLU A 778 41.95 48.69 12.12
N PHE A 779 42.07 48.36 10.82
CA PHE A 779 42.33 49.33 9.76
C PHE A 779 41.17 49.50 8.76
N GLU A 780 40.06 48.80 8.97
CA GLU A 780 38.81 48.87 8.21
C GLU A 780 38.92 48.62 6.68
N PHE A 781 39.91 47.84 6.22
CA PHE A 781 40.08 47.50 4.80
C PHE A 781 40.27 45.99 4.56
N TYR A 782 39.97 45.54 3.33
CA TYR A 782 40.20 44.15 2.91
C TYR A 782 41.64 43.93 2.42
N LYS A 783 42.31 42.93 2.96
CA LYS A 783 43.67 42.53 2.57
C LYS A 783 43.63 41.23 1.77
N PHE A 784 44.28 41.21 0.61
CA PHE A 784 44.43 40.03 -0.25
C PHE A 784 45.89 39.57 -0.29
N VAL A 785 46.19 38.36 0.19
CA VAL A 785 47.57 37.87 0.41
C VAL A 785 47.73 36.45 -0.17
N GLU A 786 48.85 36.17 -0.85
CA GLU A 786 49.24 34.80 -1.25
C GLU A 786 49.73 34.03 0.00
N MET A 787 49.23 32.80 0.19
CA MET A 787 49.52 31.94 1.36
C MET A 787 50.67 30.97 1.13
#